data_AF-A0A178AP89-F1
#
_entry.id   AF-A0A178AP89-F1
#
_cell.length_a   1.000
_cell.length_b   1.000
_cell.length_c   1.000
_cell.angle_alpha   90.00
_cell.angle_beta   90.00
_cell.angle_gamma   90.00
#
_symmetry.space_group_name_H-M   'P 1'
#
loop_
_entity.id
_entity.type
_entity.pdbx_description
1 polymer ?
#
loop_
_entity_poly.entity_id
_entity_poly.type
_entity_poly.pdbx_seq_one_letter_code
_entity_poly.pdbx_strand_id
1 'polypeptide(L)'
;MSSSSAPLTSAQTHALFDILIHHQLYSEITAFKNPSTINQYGYPFKKAEGTQSSSPLLQNMLNKFALTNPALKNLGQEFWQNKVGVLIAKLAEAELSESYDKGAIGSRKALSTASSSIAEYVARGMLGGYPVTKGRSDGKTKDYDTSKPQDVQRGFDDLMHGLIYDDLLDHMFERVKETGNLEDHLDVVKAGHEYMLLNAASFLHHVFVMSPDGQYLVRVLENAHRLIPYTVIKQTLRVGNAATMINGMVRLVLAKLSVTAMTNWIGLTNNSNDGMNLLQQIISTVLAWDTAEFQKRASKLESVRDAPDKKVFKAIKGYVYASRDKHEAVRNKSIQEEKSIVAVILESADPAVDVNTLNEQQHSVAMEFYSTYLSIRDREELTKISCKLQPDILTAMVREIVTAMDPVIRAIHNAVDLSGTIQDAENFLTDLIKISKPRRKGIRSRTSSRQSSRESSPAPSAPASIADQEASEVPTVEDYVHLLRRHAPSMHKFVHQVTKNAPELANDYLVYAKRIFSEFRVDDNAKDAEERGEGGAGNMSAPLHAMFSSLSNEKQDELKKLLDEHESHLGQLKDTSLSRLTSIMQPVASQSKPPNKGTTHGPGMYLSRWNSLLDSTLITPATAHGPVRRGWQVKGELDGKGLKTATSLLEAKKSKDKNTQMMANGTGDAEDRKERKRDAMEEDKMTKIWDGMRDGWVGVCRGLEVMGPD
;
A
#
# COMPACT_ATOMS: atom_id res chain seq x y z
N MET A 1 -30.82 42.28 -9.71
CA MET A 1 -30.74 41.03 -10.49
C MET A 1 -29.30 40.55 -10.38
N SER A 2 -29.00 39.69 -9.40
CA SER A 2 -27.66 39.10 -9.31
C SER A 2 -27.53 38.10 -10.45
N SER A 3 -26.50 38.27 -11.29
CA SER A 3 -26.14 37.28 -12.30
C SER A 3 -25.86 35.96 -11.60
N SER A 4 -26.59 34.89 -11.92
CA SER A 4 -26.22 33.54 -11.53
C SER A 4 -24.84 33.25 -12.12
N SER A 5 -23.90 32.78 -11.29
CA SER A 5 -22.62 32.28 -11.80
C SER A 5 -22.89 31.15 -12.81
N ALA A 6 -22.09 31.08 -13.88
CA ALA A 6 -22.23 30.02 -14.88
C ALA A 6 -22.08 28.61 -14.24
N PRO A 7 -22.73 27.56 -14.75
CA PRO A 7 -22.52 26.20 -14.24
C PRO A 7 -21.06 25.76 -14.41
N LEU A 8 -20.66 24.72 -13.66
CA LEU A 8 -19.34 24.11 -13.81
C LEU A 8 -19.19 23.53 -15.22
N THR A 9 -18.02 23.72 -15.83
CA THR A 9 -17.68 23.01 -17.07
C THR A 9 -17.46 21.52 -16.80
N SER A 10 -17.47 20.69 -17.83
CA SER A 10 -17.17 19.26 -17.67
C SER A 10 -15.78 19.03 -17.05
N ALA A 11 -14.79 19.83 -17.45
CA ALA A 11 -13.43 19.73 -16.94
C ALA A 11 -13.33 20.15 -15.46
N GLN A 12 -14.03 21.23 -15.07
CA GLN A 12 -14.14 21.65 -13.66
C GLN A 12 -14.90 20.62 -12.81
N THR A 13 -15.94 19.99 -13.37
CA THR A 13 -16.71 18.93 -12.70
C THR A 13 -15.84 17.71 -12.44
N HIS A 14 -15.03 17.30 -13.42
CA HIS A 14 -14.04 16.24 -13.26
C HIS A 14 -13.00 16.58 -12.18
N ALA A 15 -12.42 17.78 -12.22
CA ALA A 15 -11.46 18.25 -11.23
C ALA A 15 -12.06 18.24 -9.80
N LEU A 16 -13.30 18.73 -9.65
CA LEU A 16 -13.99 18.74 -8.36
C LEU A 16 -14.22 17.32 -7.84
N PHE A 17 -14.70 16.42 -8.68
CA PHE A 17 -14.91 15.03 -8.31
C PHE A 17 -13.61 14.34 -7.90
N ASP A 18 -12.53 14.59 -8.64
CA ASP A 18 -11.20 14.04 -8.36
C ASP A 18 -10.70 14.44 -6.97
N ILE A 19 -10.79 15.74 -6.63
CA ILE A 19 -10.38 16.30 -5.33
C ILE A 19 -11.23 15.74 -4.19
N LEU A 20 -12.56 15.70 -4.37
CA LEU A 20 -13.49 15.24 -3.33
C LEU A 20 -13.28 13.76 -2.98
N ILE A 21 -13.07 12.90 -3.98
CA ILE A 21 -12.76 11.48 -3.75
C ILE A 21 -11.41 11.32 -3.06
N HIS A 22 -10.39 12.06 -3.50
CA HIS A 22 -9.04 12.02 -2.93
C HIS A 22 -9.05 12.31 -1.42
N HIS A 23 -9.63 13.45 -1.02
CA HIS A 23 -9.66 13.84 0.39
C HIS A 23 -10.63 12.98 1.22
N GLN A 24 -11.81 12.64 0.71
CA GLN A 24 -12.77 11.81 1.44
C GLN A 24 -12.15 10.44 1.74
N LEU A 25 -11.63 9.74 0.73
CA LEU A 25 -11.10 8.39 0.92
C LEU A 25 -9.89 8.36 1.83
N TYR A 26 -8.96 9.31 1.67
CA TYR A 26 -7.81 9.42 2.55
C TYR A 26 -8.24 9.76 3.99
N SER A 27 -9.25 10.61 4.18
CA SER A 27 -9.81 10.91 5.51
C SER A 27 -10.41 9.68 6.18
N GLU A 28 -11.18 8.85 5.46
CA GLU A 28 -11.76 7.62 5.98
C GLU A 28 -10.66 6.61 6.37
N ILE A 29 -9.64 6.43 5.53
CA ILE A 29 -8.50 5.54 5.83
C ILE A 29 -7.75 6.02 7.08
N THR A 30 -7.50 7.33 7.20
CA THR A 30 -6.80 7.87 8.37
C THR A 30 -7.61 7.82 9.66
N ALA A 31 -8.95 7.81 9.57
CA ALA A 31 -9.82 7.68 10.73
C ALA A 31 -9.60 6.36 11.51
N PHE A 32 -9.10 5.30 10.87
CA PHE A 32 -8.79 4.02 11.53
C PHE A 32 -7.63 4.10 12.54
N LYS A 33 -6.99 5.26 12.71
CA LYS A 33 -6.15 5.53 13.89
C LYS A 33 -6.97 5.54 15.19
N ASN A 34 -8.27 5.81 15.11
CA ASN A 34 -9.18 5.91 16.25
C ASN A 34 -9.95 4.60 16.47
N PRO A 35 -9.96 4.05 17.71
CA PRO A 35 -10.69 2.82 18.03
C PRO A 35 -12.19 2.89 17.77
N SER A 36 -12.80 4.08 17.87
CA SER A 36 -14.22 4.28 17.65
C SER A 36 -14.66 4.13 16.20
N THR A 37 -13.74 4.31 15.23
CA THR A 37 -14.06 4.33 13.80
C THR A 37 -14.71 3.04 13.33
N ILE A 38 -14.22 1.88 13.77
CA ILE A 38 -14.81 0.59 13.37
C ILE A 38 -16.23 0.40 13.91
N ASN A 39 -16.55 0.98 15.07
CA ASN A 39 -17.89 0.97 15.66
C ASN A 39 -18.85 1.97 14.99
N GLN A 40 -18.31 2.81 14.09
CA GLN A 40 -19.05 3.80 13.31
C GLN A 40 -18.95 3.51 11.81
N TYR A 41 -18.43 2.34 11.42
CA TYR A 41 -18.23 1.98 10.02
C TYR A 41 -19.53 1.56 9.32
N GLY A 42 -20.44 0.90 10.05
CA GLY A 42 -21.66 0.31 9.49
C GLY A 42 -21.47 -1.12 8.99
N TYR A 43 -22.49 -1.67 8.32
CA TYR A 43 -22.50 -3.05 7.83
C TYR A 43 -21.23 -3.38 7.00
N PRO A 44 -20.55 -4.51 7.24
CA PRO A 44 -20.95 -5.67 8.06
C PRO A 44 -20.62 -5.55 9.56
N PHE A 45 -19.97 -4.47 9.98
CA PHE A 45 -19.62 -4.22 11.38
C PHE A 45 -20.80 -3.66 12.17
N LYS A 46 -20.71 -3.71 13.51
CA LYS A 46 -21.73 -3.10 14.38
C LYS A 46 -21.64 -1.58 14.29
N LYS A 47 -22.80 -0.94 14.26
CA LYS A 47 -22.95 0.51 14.40
C LYS A 47 -24.20 0.79 15.23
N ALA A 48 -24.16 1.85 16.04
CA ALA A 48 -25.29 2.26 16.85
C ALA A 48 -26.50 2.67 15.96
N GLU A 49 -27.70 2.28 16.38
CA GLU A 49 -28.94 2.66 15.68
C GLU A 49 -29.07 4.18 15.55
N GLY A 50 -29.56 4.64 14.39
CA GLY A 50 -29.76 6.06 14.11
C GLY A 50 -28.48 6.87 13.85
N THR A 51 -27.30 6.28 13.91
CA THR A 51 -26.04 6.95 13.52
C THR A 51 -25.70 6.68 12.06
N GLN A 52 -25.08 7.63 11.36
CA GLN A 52 -24.60 7.43 9.98
C GLN A 52 -23.17 6.87 9.97
N SER A 53 -22.78 6.19 8.90
CA SER A 53 -21.40 5.72 8.73
C SER A 53 -20.40 6.88 8.70
N SER A 54 -19.29 6.69 9.39
CA SER A 54 -18.11 7.56 9.34
C SER A 54 -17.15 7.21 8.19
N SER A 55 -17.38 6.09 7.49
CA SER A 55 -16.56 5.63 6.37
C SER A 55 -17.40 5.10 5.20
N PRO A 56 -18.34 5.89 4.67
CA PRO A 56 -19.30 5.42 3.67
C PRO A 56 -18.64 4.96 2.36
N LEU A 57 -17.55 5.58 1.88
CA LEU A 57 -16.90 5.15 0.64
C LEU A 57 -16.21 3.79 0.81
N LEU A 58 -15.43 3.63 1.89
CA LEU A 58 -14.82 2.35 2.21
C LEU A 58 -15.87 1.27 2.45
N GLN A 59 -16.96 1.61 3.13
CA GLN A 59 -18.07 0.70 3.39
C GLN A 59 -18.71 0.22 2.08
N ASN A 60 -18.97 1.15 1.16
CA ASN A 60 -19.57 0.84 -0.13
C ASN A 60 -18.63 -0.07 -0.96
N MET A 61 -17.32 0.23 -0.97
CA MET A 61 -16.31 -0.62 -1.63
C MET A 61 -16.25 -2.02 -1.01
N LEU A 62 -16.23 -2.15 0.32
CA LEU A 62 -16.23 -3.44 1.00
C LEU A 62 -17.48 -4.25 0.62
N ASN A 63 -18.65 -3.62 0.61
CA ASN A 63 -19.93 -4.26 0.33
C ASN A 63 -20.09 -4.69 -1.12
N LYS A 64 -19.72 -3.82 -2.07
CA LYS A 64 -19.86 -4.11 -3.51
C LYS A 64 -18.84 -5.12 -4.00
N PHE A 65 -17.60 -5.01 -3.52
CA PHE A 65 -16.48 -5.79 -4.06
C PHE A 65 -16.04 -6.93 -3.16
N ALA A 66 -15.77 -6.71 -1.87
CA ALA A 66 -15.17 -7.75 -1.03
C ALA A 66 -16.19 -8.78 -0.52
N LEU A 67 -17.34 -8.34 -0.02
CA LEU A 67 -18.35 -9.24 0.59
C LEU A 67 -19.09 -10.11 -0.43
N THR A 68 -19.04 -9.73 -1.70
CA THR A 68 -19.71 -10.46 -2.80
C THR A 68 -18.79 -11.51 -3.42
N ASN A 69 -17.52 -11.55 -3.00
CA ASN A 69 -16.54 -12.51 -3.46
C ASN A 69 -16.96 -13.95 -3.12
N PRO A 70 -16.92 -14.91 -4.06
CA PRO A 70 -17.30 -16.31 -3.82
C PRO A 70 -16.60 -16.95 -2.62
N ALA A 71 -15.36 -16.54 -2.30
CA ALA A 71 -14.60 -17.03 -1.16
C ALA A 71 -14.99 -16.39 0.19
N LEU A 72 -15.60 -15.19 0.19
CA LEU A 72 -15.89 -14.41 1.40
C LEU A 72 -17.38 -14.30 1.70
N LYS A 73 -18.26 -14.48 0.70
CA LYS A 73 -19.73 -14.32 0.82
C LYS A 73 -20.38 -15.20 1.89
N ASN A 74 -19.73 -16.29 2.26
CA ASN A 74 -20.22 -17.25 3.27
C ASN A 74 -19.76 -16.92 4.70
N LEU A 75 -18.93 -15.88 4.88
CA LEU A 75 -18.51 -15.45 6.21
C LEU A 75 -19.66 -14.70 6.90
N GLY A 76 -20.13 -15.25 8.01
CA GLY A 76 -21.25 -14.69 8.76
C GLY A 76 -20.94 -13.34 9.39
N GLN A 77 -21.99 -12.63 9.82
CA GLN A 77 -21.87 -11.33 10.46
C GLN A 77 -21.01 -11.38 11.75
N GLU A 78 -21.10 -12.47 12.50
CA GLU A 78 -20.30 -12.72 13.70
C GLU A 78 -18.79 -12.72 13.43
N PHE A 79 -18.34 -13.22 12.26
CA PHE A 79 -16.94 -13.16 11.86
C PHE A 79 -16.47 -11.70 11.72
N TRP A 80 -17.26 -10.87 11.03
CA TRP A 80 -16.94 -9.46 10.82
C TRP A 80 -16.99 -8.67 12.13
N GLN A 81 -18.01 -8.88 12.95
CA GLN A 81 -18.23 -8.07 14.15
C GLN A 81 -17.34 -8.50 15.32
N ASN A 82 -17.33 -9.79 15.63
CA ASN A 82 -16.70 -10.31 16.85
C ASN A 82 -15.27 -10.78 16.63
N LYS A 83 -14.80 -10.82 15.38
CA LYS A 83 -13.40 -11.11 15.06
C LYS A 83 -12.73 -9.93 14.35
N VAL A 84 -13.04 -9.68 13.09
CA VAL A 84 -12.38 -8.62 12.30
C VAL A 84 -12.50 -7.26 13.00
N GLY A 85 -13.70 -6.91 13.47
CA GLY A 85 -13.97 -5.66 14.18
C GLY A 85 -13.17 -5.52 15.47
N VAL A 86 -13.09 -6.60 16.26
CA VAL A 86 -12.29 -6.62 17.50
C VAL A 86 -10.80 -6.49 17.19
N LEU A 87 -10.29 -7.18 16.16
CA LEU A 87 -8.88 -7.08 15.77
C LEU A 87 -8.52 -5.66 15.31
N ILE A 88 -9.37 -5.04 14.48
CA ILE A 88 -9.20 -3.65 14.04
C ILE A 88 -9.25 -2.69 15.24
N ALA A 89 -10.21 -2.86 16.15
CA ALA A 89 -10.31 -2.05 17.36
C ALA A 89 -9.04 -2.16 18.22
N LYS A 90 -8.51 -3.38 18.42
CA LYS A 90 -7.27 -3.61 19.18
C LYS A 90 -6.06 -2.98 18.50
N LEU A 91 -5.95 -3.08 17.18
CA LEU A 91 -4.88 -2.41 16.40
C LEU A 91 -4.96 -0.89 16.52
N ALA A 92 -6.16 -0.32 16.50
CA ALA A 92 -6.36 1.10 16.73
C ALA A 92 -6.00 1.48 18.17
N GLU A 93 -6.42 0.70 19.19
CA GLU A 93 -6.13 0.92 20.61
C GLU A 93 -4.63 0.91 20.91
N ALA A 94 -3.85 0.05 20.25
CA ALA A 94 -2.39 0.00 20.39
C ALA A 94 -1.70 1.33 20.03
N GLU A 95 -2.36 2.17 19.22
CA GLU A 95 -1.90 3.51 18.90
C GLU A 95 -0.46 3.49 18.36
N LEU A 96 -0.26 2.72 17.29
CA LEU A 96 1.05 2.63 16.64
C LEU A 96 1.53 4.03 16.22
N SER A 97 2.83 4.26 16.37
CA SER A 97 3.44 5.58 16.22
C SER A 97 3.20 6.24 14.86
N GLU A 98 3.16 7.58 14.86
CA GLU A 98 2.96 8.39 13.66
C GLU A 98 4.27 8.91 13.06
N SER A 99 4.23 9.23 11.76
CA SER A 99 5.38 9.85 11.07
C SER A 99 5.79 11.19 11.69
N TYR A 100 4.82 11.95 12.24
CA TYR A 100 5.11 13.18 12.97
C TYR A 100 6.04 12.91 14.15
N ASP A 101 5.68 11.95 15.00
CA ASP A 101 6.39 11.61 16.24
C ASP A 101 7.77 11.02 15.94
N LYS A 102 7.86 10.19 14.91
CA LYS A 102 9.12 9.54 14.48
C LYS A 102 10.09 10.48 13.80
N GLY A 103 9.65 11.66 13.34
CA GLY A 103 10.48 12.61 12.60
C GLY A 103 10.79 12.22 11.16
N ALA A 104 10.09 11.22 10.62
CA ALA A 104 10.34 10.62 9.30
C ALA A 104 9.09 9.94 8.72
N ILE A 105 9.06 9.74 7.40
CA ILE A 105 8.03 8.94 6.74
C ILE A 105 8.29 7.46 7.03
N GLY A 106 7.34 6.81 7.69
CA GLY A 106 7.43 5.40 8.08
C GLY A 106 6.59 4.49 7.19
N SER A 107 6.87 3.19 7.24
CA SER A 107 6.25 2.14 6.42
C SER A 107 4.72 2.17 6.47
N ARG A 108 4.12 2.38 7.65
CA ARG A 108 2.66 2.46 7.81
C ARG A 108 2.05 3.61 7.01
N LYS A 109 2.69 4.78 7.03
CA LYS A 109 2.24 5.97 6.28
C LYS A 109 2.43 5.76 4.78
N ALA A 110 3.56 5.19 4.37
CA ALA A 110 3.83 4.86 2.96
C ALA A 110 2.79 3.87 2.43
N LEU A 111 2.54 2.76 3.12
CA LEU A 111 1.57 1.76 2.68
C LEU A 111 0.13 2.29 2.71
N SER A 112 -0.28 3.04 3.75
CA SER A 112 -1.66 3.56 3.84
C SER A 112 -1.97 4.58 2.73
N THR A 113 -1.00 5.43 2.37
CA THR A 113 -1.15 6.39 1.27
C THR A 113 -1.11 5.70 -0.10
N ALA A 114 -0.31 4.64 -0.26
CA ALA A 114 -0.35 3.78 -1.44
C ALA A 114 -1.74 3.19 -1.63
N SER A 115 -2.30 2.58 -0.57
CA SER A 115 -3.65 2.02 -0.58
C SER A 115 -4.70 3.06 -0.91
N SER A 116 -4.61 4.28 -0.34
CA SER A 116 -5.48 5.39 -0.68
C SER A 116 -5.42 5.72 -2.18
N SER A 117 -4.22 5.94 -2.72
CA SER A 117 -4.02 6.33 -4.12
C SER A 117 -4.58 5.32 -5.12
N ILE A 118 -4.55 4.02 -4.80
CA ILE A 118 -5.12 2.96 -5.63
C ILE A 118 -6.65 2.90 -5.45
N ALA A 119 -7.12 2.92 -4.21
CA ALA A 119 -8.53 2.83 -3.88
C ALA A 119 -9.33 4.01 -4.46
N GLU A 120 -8.71 5.17 -4.69
CA GLU A 120 -9.33 6.32 -5.36
C GLU A 120 -9.83 5.98 -6.77
N TYR A 121 -9.12 5.15 -7.54
CA TYR A 121 -9.58 4.75 -8.89
C TYR A 121 -10.83 3.89 -8.82
N VAL A 122 -10.87 2.98 -7.84
CA VAL A 122 -12.05 2.15 -7.60
C VAL A 122 -13.22 3.02 -7.15
N ALA A 123 -13.01 3.97 -6.23
CA ALA A 123 -14.03 4.89 -5.76
C ALA A 123 -14.57 5.80 -6.89
N ARG A 124 -13.67 6.39 -7.71
CA ARG A 124 -14.05 7.21 -8.87
C ARG A 124 -14.86 6.40 -9.87
N GLY A 125 -14.45 5.17 -10.18
CA GLY A 125 -15.15 4.30 -11.10
C GLY A 125 -16.49 3.80 -10.55
N MET A 126 -16.57 3.46 -9.27
CA MET A 126 -17.79 3.00 -8.60
C MET A 126 -18.86 4.09 -8.49
N LEU A 127 -18.46 5.34 -8.28
CA LEU A 127 -19.39 6.45 -8.12
C LEU A 127 -19.65 7.20 -9.43
N GLY A 128 -18.61 7.48 -10.20
CA GLY A 128 -18.73 8.21 -11.46
C GLY A 128 -19.08 7.31 -12.65
N GLY A 129 -18.74 6.02 -12.61
CA GLY A 129 -18.79 5.14 -13.77
C GLY A 129 -17.62 5.34 -14.74
N TYR A 130 -17.50 4.43 -15.71
CA TYR A 130 -16.52 4.48 -16.78
C TYR A 130 -17.14 5.09 -18.05
N PRO A 131 -16.48 6.02 -18.76
CA PRO A 131 -17.09 6.72 -19.89
C PRO A 131 -17.60 5.79 -21.01
N VAL A 132 -18.79 6.09 -21.56
CA VAL A 132 -19.45 5.28 -22.62
C VAL A 132 -18.88 5.60 -24.01
N THR A 133 -18.49 6.84 -24.27
CA THR A 133 -18.34 7.36 -25.65
C THR A 133 -16.90 7.48 -26.13
N LYS A 134 -15.90 7.13 -25.32
CA LYS A 134 -14.49 7.19 -25.75
C LYS A 134 -14.18 6.04 -26.70
N GLY A 135 -14.29 6.33 -27.99
CA GLY A 135 -13.58 5.59 -29.03
C GLY A 135 -14.31 4.38 -29.62
N ARG A 136 -15.60 4.50 -29.96
CA ARG A 136 -16.35 3.56 -30.83
C ARG A 136 -15.42 2.93 -31.88
N SER A 137 -14.94 1.76 -31.54
CA SER A 137 -14.17 0.86 -32.36
C SER A 137 -14.70 -0.47 -31.87
N ASP A 138 -15.64 -1.06 -32.59
CA ASP A 138 -16.10 -2.41 -32.33
C ASP A 138 -14.82 -3.24 -32.13
N GLY A 139 -14.56 -3.73 -30.90
CA GLY A 139 -13.26 -4.23 -30.42
C GLY A 139 -12.70 -5.46 -31.16
N LYS A 140 -13.20 -5.69 -32.38
CA LYS A 140 -12.97 -6.79 -33.30
C LYS A 140 -12.01 -6.46 -34.44
N THR A 141 -11.54 -5.21 -34.62
CA THR A 141 -10.75 -4.83 -35.84
C THR A 141 -9.65 -3.77 -35.69
N LYS A 142 -8.82 -3.80 -34.63
CA LYS A 142 -7.51 -3.12 -34.65
C LYS A 142 -6.43 -4.01 -34.05
N ASP A 143 -5.38 -4.26 -34.82
CA ASP A 143 -4.16 -4.89 -34.33
C ASP A 143 -3.50 -3.91 -33.35
N TYR A 144 -3.40 -4.29 -32.07
CA TYR A 144 -2.67 -3.51 -31.06
C TYR A 144 -1.20 -3.93 -31.07
N ASP A 145 -0.30 -2.97 -31.29
CA ASP A 145 1.14 -3.24 -31.19
C ASP A 145 1.61 -3.03 -29.74
N THR A 146 1.85 -4.11 -29.02
CA THR A 146 2.31 -4.05 -27.61
C THR A 146 3.70 -3.44 -27.44
N SER A 147 4.41 -3.14 -28.53
CA SER A 147 5.65 -2.35 -28.50
C SER A 147 5.41 -0.84 -28.52
N LYS A 148 4.18 -0.37 -28.81
CA LYS A 148 3.83 1.04 -28.88
C LYS A 148 3.06 1.49 -27.62
N PRO A 149 3.57 2.49 -26.88
CA PRO A 149 2.92 2.99 -25.66
C PRO A 149 1.48 3.48 -25.86
N GLN A 150 1.20 4.13 -26.99
CA GLN A 150 -0.13 4.64 -27.33
C GLN A 150 -1.13 3.51 -27.56
N ASP A 151 -0.71 2.42 -28.21
CA ASP A 151 -1.56 1.25 -28.46
C ASP A 151 -1.81 0.47 -27.16
N VAL A 152 -0.81 0.38 -26.27
CA VAL A 152 -0.97 -0.23 -24.94
C VAL A 152 -1.93 0.57 -24.07
N GLN A 153 -1.82 1.91 -24.04
CA GLN A 153 -2.75 2.75 -23.30
C GLN A 153 -4.18 2.64 -23.85
N ARG A 154 -4.35 2.76 -25.17
CA ARG A 154 -5.64 2.61 -25.83
C ARG A 154 -6.22 1.21 -25.59
N GLY A 155 -5.41 0.17 -25.71
CA GLY A 155 -5.83 -1.21 -25.51
C GLY A 155 -6.32 -1.48 -24.09
N PHE A 156 -5.76 -0.80 -23.08
CA PHE A 156 -6.31 -0.84 -21.73
C PHE A 156 -7.68 -0.16 -21.63
N ASP A 157 -7.85 1.02 -22.25
CA ASP A 157 -9.13 1.71 -22.27
C ASP A 157 -10.22 0.88 -22.98
N ASP A 158 -9.89 0.31 -24.15
CA ASP A 158 -10.79 -0.54 -24.93
C ASP A 158 -11.05 -1.89 -24.22
N LEU A 159 -10.08 -2.44 -23.47
CA LEU A 159 -10.27 -3.60 -22.58
C LEU A 159 -11.29 -3.27 -21.48
N MET A 160 -11.12 -2.17 -20.76
CA MET A 160 -12.03 -1.77 -19.68
C MET A 160 -13.43 -1.50 -20.19
N HIS A 161 -13.57 -0.83 -21.34
CA HIS A 161 -14.85 -0.64 -22.00
C HIS A 161 -15.52 -1.99 -22.30
N GLY A 162 -14.79 -2.91 -22.95
CA GLY A 162 -15.32 -4.23 -23.31
C GLY A 162 -15.73 -5.08 -22.11
N LEU A 163 -15.04 -4.94 -20.97
CA LEU A 163 -15.37 -5.64 -19.73
C LEU A 163 -16.63 -5.07 -19.04
N ILE A 164 -16.89 -3.77 -19.20
CA ILE A 164 -17.99 -3.06 -18.52
C ILE A 164 -19.27 -3.07 -19.36
N TYR A 165 -19.14 -2.76 -20.66
CA TYR A 165 -20.28 -2.50 -21.54
C TYR A 165 -20.59 -3.63 -22.53
N ASP A 166 -19.59 -4.43 -22.89
CA ASP A 166 -19.71 -5.44 -23.95
C ASP A 166 -19.60 -6.89 -23.40
N ASP A 167 -19.39 -7.85 -24.30
CA ASP A 167 -19.29 -9.29 -24.02
C ASP A 167 -17.82 -9.78 -23.96
N LEU A 168 -16.85 -8.87 -23.78
CA LEU A 168 -15.42 -9.22 -23.79
C LEU A 168 -15.07 -10.18 -22.63
N LEU A 169 -15.70 -10.01 -21.47
CA LEU A 169 -15.47 -10.88 -20.32
C LEU A 169 -15.87 -12.34 -20.60
N ASP A 170 -16.97 -12.56 -21.32
CA ASP A 170 -17.42 -13.89 -21.74
C ASP A 170 -16.45 -14.51 -22.75
N HIS A 171 -16.01 -13.73 -23.74
CA HIS A 171 -15.00 -14.17 -24.70
C HIS A 171 -13.66 -14.51 -24.02
N MET A 172 -13.23 -13.68 -23.05
CA MET A 172 -12.02 -13.95 -22.27
C MET A 172 -12.17 -15.24 -21.47
N PHE A 173 -13.31 -15.46 -20.83
CA PHE A 173 -13.58 -16.66 -20.04
C PHE A 173 -13.51 -17.93 -20.89
N GLU A 174 -14.17 -17.96 -22.05
CA GLU A 174 -14.09 -19.11 -22.96
C GLU A 174 -12.66 -19.31 -23.48
N ARG A 175 -11.95 -18.21 -23.81
CA ARG A 175 -10.58 -18.35 -24.30
C ARG A 175 -9.61 -18.87 -23.25
N VAL A 176 -9.71 -18.39 -22.00
CA VAL A 176 -8.93 -18.89 -20.86
C VAL A 176 -9.18 -20.38 -20.63
N LYS A 177 -10.39 -20.87 -20.89
CA LYS A 177 -10.71 -22.30 -20.79
C LYS A 177 -10.01 -23.14 -21.86
N GLU A 178 -9.84 -22.58 -23.06
CA GLU A 178 -9.16 -23.24 -24.19
C GLU A 178 -7.64 -23.27 -24.03
N THR A 179 -7.03 -22.16 -23.59
CA THR A 179 -5.57 -21.98 -23.54
C THR A 179 -5.12 -21.25 -22.28
N GLY A 180 -3.90 -21.57 -21.84
CA GLY A 180 -3.19 -20.85 -20.78
C GLY A 180 -2.12 -19.89 -21.30
N ASN A 181 -2.03 -19.68 -22.61
CA ASN A 181 -1.06 -18.78 -23.22
C ASN A 181 -1.70 -17.44 -23.56
N LEU A 182 -1.12 -16.33 -23.08
CA LEU A 182 -1.60 -14.98 -23.39
C LEU A 182 -1.62 -14.67 -24.90
N GLU A 183 -0.67 -15.22 -25.66
CA GLU A 183 -0.54 -15.00 -27.11
C GLU A 183 -1.75 -15.48 -27.92
N ASP A 184 -2.52 -16.40 -27.36
CA ASP A 184 -3.70 -16.95 -28.01
C ASP A 184 -4.96 -16.07 -27.78
N HIS A 185 -4.91 -15.06 -26.90
CA HIS A 185 -6.04 -14.16 -26.63
C HIS A 185 -6.18 -13.05 -27.69
N LEU A 186 -7.29 -12.31 -27.63
CA LEU A 186 -7.49 -11.12 -28.46
C LEU A 186 -6.42 -10.05 -28.18
N ASP A 187 -6.01 -9.31 -29.20
CA ASP A 187 -4.93 -8.32 -29.05
C ASP A 187 -5.25 -7.20 -28.05
N VAL A 188 -6.53 -6.85 -27.88
CA VAL A 188 -6.99 -5.93 -26.82
C VAL A 188 -6.65 -6.45 -25.42
N VAL A 189 -6.75 -7.77 -25.21
CA VAL A 189 -6.41 -8.43 -23.93
C VAL A 189 -4.89 -8.42 -23.72
N LYS A 190 -4.11 -8.64 -24.78
CA LYS A 190 -2.64 -8.58 -24.72
C LYS A 190 -2.16 -7.16 -24.38
N ALA A 191 -2.72 -6.15 -25.05
CA ALA A 191 -2.40 -4.74 -24.81
C ALA A 191 -2.78 -4.30 -23.39
N GLY A 192 -3.98 -4.64 -22.93
CA GLY A 192 -4.40 -4.36 -21.56
C GLY A 192 -3.57 -5.12 -20.50
N HIS A 193 -3.20 -6.38 -20.78
CA HIS A 193 -2.28 -7.13 -19.92
C HIS A 193 -0.91 -6.45 -19.81
N GLU A 194 -0.35 -5.99 -20.93
CA GLU A 194 0.92 -5.26 -20.95
C GLU A 194 0.84 -3.95 -20.13
N TYR A 195 -0.25 -3.19 -20.28
CA TYR A 195 -0.49 -2.00 -19.47
C TYR A 195 -0.53 -2.31 -17.96
N MET A 196 -1.28 -3.34 -17.57
CA MET A 196 -1.37 -3.77 -16.16
C MET A 196 -0.01 -4.24 -15.63
N LEU A 197 0.76 -4.98 -16.42
CA LEU A 197 2.10 -5.46 -16.06
C LEU A 197 3.07 -4.30 -15.83
N LEU A 198 3.12 -3.31 -16.74
CA LEU A 198 4.00 -2.14 -16.62
C LEU A 198 3.66 -1.29 -15.39
N ASN A 199 2.37 -1.11 -15.09
CA ASN A 199 1.92 -0.41 -13.89
C ASN A 199 2.21 -1.22 -12.61
N ALA A 200 2.01 -2.54 -12.61
CA ALA A 200 2.33 -3.39 -11.47
C ALA A 200 3.84 -3.44 -11.18
N ALA A 201 4.68 -3.51 -12.21
CA ALA A 201 6.14 -3.46 -12.08
C ALA A 201 6.58 -2.13 -11.43
N SER A 202 6.02 -1.03 -11.92
CA SER A 202 6.25 0.31 -11.40
C SER A 202 5.82 0.47 -9.95
N PHE A 203 4.66 -0.08 -9.58
CA PHE A 203 4.18 -0.09 -8.21
C PHE A 203 5.11 -0.87 -7.28
N LEU A 204 5.51 -2.09 -7.67
CA LEU A 204 6.43 -2.92 -6.88
C LEU A 204 7.80 -2.27 -6.72
N HIS A 205 8.35 -1.70 -7.80
CA HIS A 205 9.59 -0.91 -7.75
C HIS A 205 9.45 0.26 -6.78
N HIS A 206 8.34 1.00 -6.86
CA HIS A 206 8.12 2.12 -5.96
C HIS A 206 8.02 1.67 -4.49
N VAL A 207 7.27 0.61 -4.20
CA VAL A 207 7.13 0.06 -2.83
C VAL A 207 8.48 -0.39 -2.26
N PHE A 208 9.27 -1.18 -2.99
CA PHE A 208 10.46 -1.85 -2.44
C PHE A 208 11.77 -1.07 -2.63
N VAL A 209 11.82 -0.14 -3.57
CA VAL A 209 13.05 0.61 -3.91
C VAL A 209 12.92 2.10 -3.64
N MET A 210 11.85 2.73 -4.14
CA MET A 210 11.70 4.19 -4.06
C MET A 210 11.17 4.68 -2.72
N SER A 211 10.31 3.86 -2.09
CA SER A 211 9.66 4.26 -0.86
C SER A 211 10.69 4.42 0.26
N PRO A 212 10.50 5.41 1.16
CA PRO A 212 11.31 5.66 2.34
C PRO A 212 11.83 4.43 3.11
N ASP A 213 11.02 3.37 3.23
CA ASP A 213 11.33 2.16 4.00
C ASP A 213 11.38 0.89 3.12
N GLY A 214 11.49 1.03 1.80
CA GLY A 214 11.40 -0.10 0.87
C GLY A 214 12.36 -1.25 1.19
N GLN A 215 13.62 -0.92 1.51
CA GLN A 215 14.64 -1.93 1.85
C GLN A 215 14.39 -2.62 3.20
N TYR A 216 13.70 -1.95 4.11
CA TYR A 216 13.23 -2.58 5.33
C TYR A 216 12.08 -3.54 5.06
N LEU A 217 11.12 -3.17 4.20
CA LEU A 217 10.07 -4.08 3.76
C LEU A 217 10.65 -5.32 3.08
N VAL A 218 11.70 -5.17 2.26
CA VAL A 218 12.44 -6.31 1.68
C VAL A 218 13.05 -7.21 2.77
N ARG A 219 13.67 -6.63 3.81
CA ARG A 219 14.23 -7.40 4.94
C ARG A 219 13.17 -8.15 5.72
N VAL A 220 12.03 -7.51 6.02
CA VAL A 220 10.89 -8.16 6.69
C VAL A 220 10.34 -9.29 5.84
N LEU A 221 10.14 -9.05 4.54
CA LEU A 221 9.68 -10.06 3.59
C LEU A 221 10.65 -11.25 3.51
N GLU A 222 11.95 -10.99 3.43
CA GLU A 222 12.97 -12.04 3.40
C GLU A 222 13.00 -12.86 4.68
N ASN A 223 12.93 -12.21 5.84
CA ASN A 223 12.90 -12.89 7.13
C ASN A 223 11.67 -13.80 7.26
N ALA A 224 10.49 -13.31 6.87
CA ALA A 224 9.27 -14.11 6.85
C ALA A 224 9.37 -15.28 5.85
N HIS A 225 9.81 -15.00 4.62
CA HIS A 225 9.97 -16.00 3.54
C HIS A 225 10.89 -17.16 3.95
N ARG A 226 12.01 -16.87 4.64
CA ARG A 226 12.98 -17.87 5.11
C ARG A 226 12.46 -18.76 6.23
N LEU A 227 11.41 -18.35 6.95
CA LEU A 227 10.80 -19.13 8.03
C LEU A 227 9.64 -20.01 7.53
N ILE A 228 9.19 -19.85 6.29
CA ILE A 228 8.11 -20.66 5.71
C ILE A 228 8.63 -22.06 5.36
N PRO A 229 8.01 -23.13 5.86
CA PRO A 229 8.43 -24.50 5.60
C PRO A 229 7.89 -25.04 4.27
N TYR A 230 8.33 -24.48 3.15
CA TYR A 230 7.82 -24.81 1.82
C TYR A 230 7.82 -26.31 1.53
N THR A 231 8.85 -27.05 1.94
CA THR A 231 8.93 -28.51 1.72
C THR A 231 7.77 -29.25 2.39
N VAL A 232 7.47 -28.93 3.65
CA VAL A 232 6.40 -29.61 4.40
C VAL A 232 5.03 -29.20 3.86
N ILE A 233 4.84 -27.91 3.56
CA ILE A 233 3.62 -27.40 2.91
C ILE A 233 3.38 -28.13 1.58
N LYS A 234 4.39 -28.20 0.71
CA LYS A 234 4.30 -28.89 -0.59
C LYS A 234 4.00 -30.38 -0.43
N GLN A 235 4.55 -31.04 0.59
CA GLN A 235 4.24 -32.45 0.88
C GLN A 235 2.80 -32.63 1.34
N THR A 236 2.29 -31.78 2.23
CA THR A 236 0.89 -31.83 2.68
C THR A 236 -0.09 -31.54 1.55
N LEU A 237 0.23 -30.62 0.64
CA LEU A 237 -0.59 -30.30 -0.53
C LEU A 237 -0.64 -31.39 -1.60
N ARG A 238 0.26 -32.38 -1.56
CA ARG A 238 0.24 -33.56 -2.46
C ARG A 238 -0.73 -34.66 -1.99
N VAL A 239 -1.35 -34.49 -0.82
CA VAL A 239 -2.31 -35.47 -0.29
C VAL A 239 -3.57 -35.44 -1.15
N GLY A 240 -3.83 -36.53 -1.89
CA GLY A 240 -4.92 -36.57 -2.88
C GLY A 240 -6.34 -36.43 -2.32
N ASN A 241 -6.57 -36.72 -1.02
CA ASN A 241 -7.87 -36.43 -0.40
C ASN A 241 -7.90 -35.00 0.15
N ALA A 242 -8.80 -34.17 -0.39
CA ALA A 242 -8.89 -32.76 -0.02
C ALA A 242 -9.23 -32.53 1.47
N ALA A 243 -10.06 -33.38 2.11
CA ALA A 243 -10.36 -33.22 3.54
C ALA A 243 -9.11 -33.51 4.40
N THR A 244 -8.35 -34.56 4.06
CA THR A 244 -7.10 -34.89 4.73
C THR A 244 -6.05 -33.80 4.50
N MET A 245 -5.95 -33.27 3.27
CA MET A 245 -5.05 -32.18 2.91
C MET A 245 -5.37 -30.91 3.72
N ILE A 246 -6.63 -30.45 3.73
CA ILE A 246 -7.07 -29.27 4.47
C ILE A 246 -6.80 -29.43 5.96
N ASN A 247 -7.16 -30.58 6.54
CA ASN A 247 -6.88 -30.86 7.96
C ASN A 247 -5.37 -30.89 8.25
N GLY A 248 -4.57 -31.44 7.35
CA GLY A 248 -3.12 -31.43 7.43
C GLY A 248 -2.57 -30.00 7.44
N MET A 249 -3.03 -29.16 6.50
CA MET A 249 -2.62 -27.76 6.39
C MET A 249 -3.05 -26.92 7.60
N VAL A 250 -4.30 -27.08 8.06
CA VAL A 250 -4.80 -26.41 9.26
C VAL A 250 -3.98 -26.82 10.49
N ARG A 251 -3.64 -28.10 10.62
CA ARG A 251 -2.76 -28.57 11.71
C ARG A 251 -1.35 -28.01 11.58
N LEU A 252 -0.77 -28.00 10.38
CA LEU A 252 0.56 -27.45 10.14
C LEU A 252 0.66 -25.97 10.51
N VAL A 253 -0.36 -25.17 10.15
CA VAL A 253 -0.33 -23.71 10.35
C VAL A 253 -0.83 -23.32 11.74
N LEU A 254 -1.90 -23.94 12.24
CA LEU A 254 -2.64 -23.51 13.43
C LEU A 254 -2.46 -24.41 14.66
N ALA A 255 -1.81 -25.58 14.57
CA ALA A 255 -1.49 -26.35 15.76
C ALA A 255 -0.44 -25.60 16.59
N LYS A 256 -0.67 -25.57 17.90
CA LYS A 256 0.28 -25.01 18.86
C LYS A 256 1.53 -25.89 18.86
N LEU A 257 2.68 -25.29 18.59
CA LEU A 257 3.95 -26.00 18.61
C LEU A 257 4.41 -26.18 20.05
N SER A 258 4.91 -27.38 20.40
CA SER A 258 5.57 -27.58 21.69
C SER A 258 6.98 -26.98 21.65
N VAL A 259 7.51 -26.62 22.83
CA VAL A 259 8.87 -26.10 22.99
C VAL A 259 9.94 -27.02 22.36
N THR A 260 9.73 -28.34 22.42
CA THR A 260 10.63 -29.35 21.84
C THR A 260 10.53 -29.41 20.30
N ALA A 261 9.33 -29.28 19.74
CA ALA A 261 9.16 -29.19 18.29
C ALA A 261 9.80 -27.88 17.76
N MET A 262 9.69 -26.80 18.54
CA MET A 262 10.23 -25.47 18.23
C MET A 262 11.77 -25.43 18.22
N THR A 263 12.43 -26.07 19.19
CA THR A 263 13.91 -26.11 19.26
C THR A 263 14.52 -26.89 18.10
N ASN A 264 13.89 -28.00 17.68
CA ASN A 264 14.33 -28.79 16.52
C ASN A 264 14.02 -28.12 15.17
N TRP A 265 12.99 -27.27 15.10
CA TRP A 265 12.51 -26.67 13.86
C TRP A 265 13.34 -25.44 13.41
N ILE A 266 13.80 -24.58 14.33
CA ILE A 266 14.53 -23.34 13.98
C ILE A 266 15.85 -23.19 14.77
N GLY A 267 16.15 -24.06 15.74
CA GLY A 267 17.37 -23.92 16.55
C GLY A 267 17.39 -22.68 17.45
N LEU A 268 16.23 -22.04 17.68
CA LEU A 268 16.08 -20.90 18.59
C LEU A 268 15.82 -21.44 20.01
N THR A 269 16.80 -21.32 20.90
CA THR A 269 16.75 -21.90 22.26
C THR A 269 16.20 -20.96 23.33
N ASN A 270 15.89 -19.70 23.02
CA ASN A 270 15.45 -18.72 24.03
C ASN A 270 14.31 -17.85 23.49
N ASN A 271 13.08 -18.19 23.87
CA ASN A 271 12.04 -17.27 24.32
C ASN A 271 10.82 -18.09 24.75
N SER A 272 10.15 -17.68 25.83
CA SER A 272 8.95 -18.30 26.41
C SER A 272 7.70 -18.14 25.54
N ASN A 273 7.76 -18.59 24.29
CA ASN A 273 6.65 -18.61 23.33
C ASN A 273 5.81 -19.89 23.47
N ASP A 274 5.40 -20.22 24.70
CA ASP A 274 4.61 -21.41 24.93
C ASP A 274 3.20 -21.23 24.30
N GLY A 275 2.80 -22.17 23.42
CA GLY A 275 1.46 -22.22 22.86
C GLY A 275 1.14 -21.33 21.64
N MET A 276 2.13 -20.82 20.90
CA MET A 276 1.91 -20.17 19.59
C MET A 276 1.79 -21.19 18.44
N ASN A 277 0.99 -20.86 17.43
CA ASN A 277 0.98 -21.61 16.16
C ASN A 277 2.09 -21.15 15.20
N LEU A 278 2.26 -21.82 14.05
CA LEU A 278 3.33 -21.49 13.09
C LEU A 278 3.24 -20.05 12.56
N LEU A 279 2.03 -19.57 12.22
CA LEU A 279 1.82 -18.20 11.73
C LEU A 279 2.26 -17.16 12.78
N GLN A 280 1.76 -17.32 14.01
CA GLN A 280 2.10 -16.46 15.14
C GLN A 280 3.60 -16.52 15.48
N GLN A 281 4.21 -17.71 15.32
CA GLN A 281 5.63 -17.90 15.56
C GLN A 281 6.48 -17.15 14.53
N ILE A 282 6.14 -17.21 13.23
CA ILE A 282 6.84 -16.44 12.19
C ILE A 282 6.75 -14.94 12.50
N ILE A 283 5.56 -14.44 12.80
CA ILE A 283 5.33 -13.03 13.15
C ILE A 283 6.17 -12.64 14.38
N SER A 284 6.05 -13.40 15.48
CA SER A 284 6.74 -13.16 16.75
C SER A 284 8.26 -13.17 16.58
N THR A 285 8.82 -14.12 15.82
CA THR A 285 10.26 -14.20 15.55
C THR A 285 10.77 -13.00 14.76
N VAL A 286 10.09 -12.62 13.67
CA VAL A 286 10.49 -11.48 12.84
C VAL A 286 10.45 -10.18 13.65
N LEU A 287 9.38 -9.96 14.43
CA LEU A 287 9.24 -8.78 15.29
C LEU A 287 10.25 -8.77 16.45
N ALA A 288 10.60 -9.93 17.00
CA ALA A 288 11.62 -10.05 18.05
C ALA A 288 13.03 -9.71 17.53
N TRP A 289 13.38 -10.16 16.32
CA TRP A 289 14.64 -9.79 15.68
C TRP A 289 14.75 -8.28 15.46
N ASP A 290 13.69 -7.64 14.95
CA ASP A 290 13.62 -6.19 14.81
C ASP A 290 13.74 -5.48 16.16
N THR A 291 13.02 -5.97 17.19
CA THR A 291 13.06 -5.39 18.53
C THR A 291 14.48 -5.44 19.11
N ALA A 292 15.18 -6.57 18.99
CA ALA A 292 16.55 -6.71 19.45
C ALA A 292 17.52 -5.76 18.72
N GLU A 293 17.32 -5.56 17.42
CA GLU A 293 18.10 -4.61 16.61
C GLU A 293 17.89 -3.16 17.07
N PHE A 294 16.65 -2.75 17.29
CA PHE A 294 16.33 -1.42 17.81
C PHE A 294 16.81 -1.23 19.26
N GLN A 295 16.73 -2.25 20.12
CA GLN A 295 17.29 -2.20 21.47
C GLN A 295 18.80 -1.98 21.45
N LYS A 296 19.52 -2.73 20.61
CA LYS A 296 20.97 -2.54 20.40
C LYS A 296 21.28 -1.12 19.93
N ARG A 297 20.44 -0.54 19.06
CA ARG A 297 20.60 0.84 18.60
C ARG A 297 20.35 1.85 19.72
N ALA A 298 19.29 1.68 20.50
CA ALA A 298 18.98 2.53 21.65
C ALA A 298 20.16 2.57 22.64
N SER A 299 20.76 1.43 22.98
CA SER A 299 21.94 1.36 23.85
C SER A 299 23.19 2.04 23.26
N LYS A 300 23.36 2.00 21.93
CA LYS A 300 24.44 2.75 21.26
C LYS A 300 24.23 4.26 21.34
N LEU A 301 23.00 4.74 21.21
CA LEU A 301 22.68 6.17 21.33
C LEU A 301 22.89 6.68 22.76
N GLU A 302 22.62 5.85 23.76
CA GLU A 302 22.91 6.18 25.17
C GLU A 302 24.42 6.22 25.48
N SER A 303 25.27 5.64 24.64
CA SER A 303 26.73 5.55 24.85
C SER A 303 27.56 6.34 23.83
N VAL A 304 26.94 7.13 22.95
CA VAL A 304 27.66 7.98 22.00
C VAL A 304 28.43 9.09 22.74
N ARG A 305 29.55 9.54 22.15
CA ARG A 305 30.27 10.71 22.65
C ARG A 305 29.37 11.93 22.54
N ASP A 306 29.25 12.70 23.62
CA ASP A 306 28.33 13.83 23.74
C ASP A 306 26.84 13.41 23.71
N ALA A 307 26.51 12.28 24.34
CA ALA A 307 25.12 11.89 24.57
C ALA A 307 24.44 12.85 25.57
N PRO A 308 23.11 13.08 25.43
CA PRO A 308 22.30 13.77 26.43
C PRO A 308 22.42 13.17 27.83
N ASP A 309 22.10 13.97 28.85
CA ASP A 309 21.96 13.47 30.23
C ASP A 309 20.94 12.33 30.33
N LYS A 310 21.18 11.39 31.27
CA LYS A 310 20.28 10.25 31.53
C LYS A 310 18.81 10.64 31.81
N LYS A 311 18.57 11.84 32.35
CA LYS A 311 17.21 12.37 32.59
C LYS A 311 16.40 12.53 31.29
N VAL A 312 17.05 12.86 30.18
CA VAL A 312 16.43 13.01 28.85
C VAL A 312 15.92 11.65 28.36
N PHE A 313 16.79 10.64 28.39
CA PHE A 313 16.41 9.28 28.00
C PHE A 313 15.30 8.72 28.91
N LYS A 314 15.36 8.98 30.22
CA LYS A 314 14.33 8.55 31.18
C LYS A 314 12.97 9.20 30.86
N ALA A 315 12.95 10.50 30.59
CA ALA A 315 11.73 11.23 30.22
C ALA A 315 11.10 10.67 28.94
N ILE A 316 11.93 10.41 27.91
CA ILE A 316 11.48 9.81 26.65
C ILE A 316 10.89 8.41 26.86
N LYS A 317 11.60 7.52 27.59
CA LYS A 317 11.10 6.16 27.88
C LYS A 317 9.76 6.18 28.61
N GLY A 318 9.61 7.09 29.58
CA GLY A 318 8.36 7.26 30.33
C GLY A 318 7.22 7.78 29.45
N TYR A 319 7.51 8.68 28.52
CA TYR A 319 6.51 9.24 27.61
C TYR A 319 6.01 8.23 26.58
N VAL A 320 6.87 7.35 26.04
CA VAL A 320 6.49 6.41 24.96
C VAL A 320 5.31 5.50 25.32
N TYR A 321 5.15 5.16 26.61
CA TYR A 321 4.06 4.34 27.12
C TYR A 321 2.97 5.17 27.84
N ALA A 322 2.91 6.49 27.58
CA ALA A 322 1.85 7.33 28.11
C ALA A 322 0.50 7.04 27.44
N SER A 323 -0.56 7.68 27.94
CA SER A 323 -1.88 7.61 27.34
C SER A 323 -1.94 8.36 26.00
N ARG A 324 -2.87 7.94 25.14
CA ARG A 324 -3.18 8.63 23.88
C ARG A 324 -3.43 10.12 24.07
N ASP A 325 -4.26 10.50 25.04
CA ASP A 325 -4.57 11.91 25.31
C ASP A 325 -3.30 12.73 25.57
N LYS A 326 -2.32 12.14 26.27
CA LYS A 326 -1.02 12.78 26.51
C LYS A 326 -0.18 12.84 25.23
N HIS A 327 -0.22 11.81 24.38
CA HIS A 327 0.44 11.85 23.08
C HIS A 327 -0.13 12.94 22.18
N GLU A 328 -1.46 13.00 22.05
CA GLU A 328 -2.18 13.99 21.25
C GLU A 328 -1.95 15.41 21.77
N ALA A 329 -2.04 15.65 23.08
CA ALA A 329 -1.80 16.95 23.68
C ALA A 329 -0.37 17.46 23.38
N VAL A 330 0.63 16.60 23.54
CA VAL A 330 2.04 16.94 23.27
C VAL A 330 2.28 17.16 21.78
N ARG A 331 1.64 16.38 20.90
CA ARG A 331 1.70 16.58 19.45
C ARG A 331 1.09 17.91 19.04
N ASN A 332 -0.11 18.22 19.54
CA ASN A 332 -0.79 19.48 19.26
C ASN A 332 0.03 20.68 19.74
N LYS A 333 0.60 20.60 20.95
CA LYS A 333 1.49 21.64 21.47
C LYS A 333 2.76 21.81 20.64
N SER A 334 3.37 20.70 20.20
CA SER A 334 4.54 20.72 19.29
C SER A 334 4.23 21.41 17.96
N ILE A 335 3.06 21.14 17.38
CA ILE A 335 2.61 21.78 16.14
C ILE A 335 2.36 23.28 16.34
N GLN A 336 1.63 23.65 17.41
CA GLN A 336 1.22 25.03 17.67
C GLN A 336 2.39 25.94 18.07
N GLU A 337 3.31 25.43 18.90
CA GLU A 337 4.45 26.21 19.39
C GLU A 337 5.68 26.16 18.47
N GLU A 338 5.61 25.43 17.35
CA GLU A 338 6.75 25.21 16.46
C GLU A 338 8.00 24.72 17.22
N LYS A 339 7.76 23.74 18.10
CA LYS A 339 8.80 23.06 18.88
C LYS A 339 8.89 21.61 18.49
N SER A 340 10.08 21.01 18.55
CA SER A 340 10.16 19.56 18.30
C SER A 340 9.33 18.77 19.32
N ILE A 341 8.83 17.62 18.90
CA ILE A 341 8.08 16.72 19.77
C ILE A 341 8.90 16.36 21.02
N VAL A 342 10.20 16.11 20.88
CA VAL A 342 11.10 15.85 22.01
C VAL A 342 11.25 17.06 22.92
N ALA A 343 11.32 18.28 22.39
CA ALA A 343 11.37 19.48 23.22
C ALA A 343 10.13 19.57 24.12
N VAL A 344 8.94 19.37 23.55
CA VAL A 344 7.69 19.39 24.31
C VAL A 344 7.60 18.23 25.31
N ILE A 345 8.06 17.03 24.95
CA ILE A 345 8.13 15.87 25.86
C ILE A 345 8.97 16.20 27.09
N LEU A 346 10.13 16.83 26.90
CA LEU A 346 11.07 17.17 27.96
C LEU A 346 10.56 18.29 28.86
N GLU A 347 9.96 19.34 28.28
CA GLU A 347 9.30 20.42 29.03
C GLU A 347 8.10 19.91 29.84
N SER A 348 7.42 18.86 29.35
CA SER A 348 6.23 18.27 29.96
C SER A 348 6.53 17.06 30.85
N ALA A 349 7.81 16.75 31.06
CA ALA A 349 8.26 15.68 31.97
C ALA A 349 8.11 16.12 33.43
N ASP A 350 8.08 15.16 34.34
CA ASP A 350 8.11 15.42 35.78
C ASP A 350 9.29 14.65 36.42
N PRO A 351 10.34 15.35 36.90
CA PRO A 351 10.55 16.80 36.81
C PRO A 351 10.84 17.26 35.37
N ALA A 352 10.49 18.52 35.06
CA ALA A 352 10.72 19.10 33.75
C ALA A 352 12.22 19.18 33.42
N VAL A 353 12.56 18.95 32.15
CA VAL A 353 13.93 19.02 31.64
C VAL A 353 14.05 20.24 30.73
N ASP A 354 14.92 21.19 31.11
CA ASP A 354 15.19 22.39 30.30
C ASP A 354 15.88 22.02 28.99
N VAL A 355 15.16 22.20 27.89
CA VAL A 355 15.61 21.86 26.53
C VAL A 355 16.76 22.76 26.08
N ASN A 356 16.89 23.97 26.62
CA ASN A 356 17.97 24.89 26.26
C ASN A 356 19.35 24.40 26.71
N THR A 357 19.39 23.41 27.60
CA THR A 357 20.64 22.76 28.02
C THR A 357 21.18 21.76 26.99
N LEU A 358 20.36 21.36 26.02
CA LEU A 358 20.74 20.45 24.94
C LEU A 358 21.36 21.23 23.77
N ASN A 359 22.54 20.80 23.33
CA ASN A 359 23.05 21.24 22.03
C ASN A 359 22.32 20.55 20.87
N GLU A 360 22.54 21.01 19.63
CA GLU A 360 21.87 20.45 18.44
C GLU A 360 22.15 18.94 18.23
N GLN A 361 23.37 18.48 18.53
CA GLN A 361 23.74 17.07 18.41
C GLN A 361 23.02 16.22 19.46
N GLN A 362 23.01 16.67 20.71
CA GLN A 362 22.30 16.02 21.82
C GLN A 362 20.79 15.95 21.55
N HIS A 363 20.19 17.04 21.05
CA HIS A 363 18.79 17.05 20.63
C HIS A 363 18.52 16.06 19.50
N SER A 364 19.40 16.00 18.49
CA SER A 364 19.31 15.02 17.39
C SER A 364 19.40 13.57 17.90
N VAL A 365 20.28 13.29 18.86
CA VAL A 365 20.38 11.97 19.52
C VAL A 365 19.10 11.66 20.28
N ALA A 366 18.51 12.63 20.99
CA ALA A 366 17.25 12.45 21.70
C ALA A 366 16.07 12.18 20.75
N MET A 367 15.98 12.88 19.62
CA MET A 367 15.01 12.64 18.55
C MET A 367 15.14 11.22 17.98
N GLU A 368 16.36 10.79 17.66
CA GLU A 368 16.61 9.45 17.15
C GLU A 368 16.30 8.37 18.19
N PHE A 369 16.64 8.63 19.46
CA PHE A 369 16.34 7.74 20.57
C PHE A 369 14.83 7.56 20.75
N TYR A 370 14.06 8.66 20.76
CA TYR A 370 12.61 8.62 20.85
C TYR A 370 12.00 7.84 19.70
N SER A 371 12.39 8.16 18.46
CA SER A 371 11.97 7.41 17.27
C SER A 371 12.29 5.92 17.43
N THR A 372 13.51 5.55 17.87
CA THR A 372 13.93 4.15 18.06
C THR A 372 13.08 3.42 19.10
N TYR A 373 12.73 4.11 20.19
CA TYR A 373 11.93 3.52 21.26
C TYR A 373 10.46 3.37 20.88
N LEU A 374 9.90 4.29 20.07
CA LEU A 374 8.60 4.09 19.41
C LEU A 374 8.61 2.84 18.53
N SER A 375 9.69 2.63 17.75
CA SER A 375 9.81 1.44 16.91
C SER A 375 9.82 0.16 17.74
N ILE A 376 10.43 0.15 18.93
CA ILE A 376 10.37 -0.98 19.89
C ILE A 376 8.92 -1.20 20.36
N ARG A 377 8.27 -0.16 20.90
CA ARG A 377 6.88 -0.23 21.38
C ARG A 377 5.95 -0.78 20.30
N ASP A 378 6.04 -0.26 19.07
CA ASP A 378 5.17 -0.68 17.96
C ASP A 378 5.25 -2.20 17.72
N ARG A 379 6.45 -2.79 17.74
CA ARG A 379 6.63 -4.24 17.53
C ARG A 379 6.14 -5.05 18.73
N GLU A 380 6.31 -4.53 19.94
CA GLU A 380 5.76 -5.14 21.15
C GLU A 380 4.23 -5.18 21.10
N GLU A 381 3.57 -4.08 20.75
CA GLU A 381 2.11 -4.01 20.60
C GLU A 381 1.58 -4.91 19.48
N LEU A 382 2.24 -4.90 18.31
CA LEU A 382 1.89 -5.82 17.21
C LEU A 382 2.02 -7.29 17.63
N THR A 383 3.05 -7.65 18.40
CA THR A 383 3.23 -9.00 18.95
C THR A 383 2.14 -9.33 19.97
N LYS A 384 1.77 -8.39 20.84
CA LYS A 384 0.69 -8.58 21.80
C LYS A 384 -0.63 -8.89 21.09
N ILE A 385 -1.00 -8.09 20.11
CA ILE A 385 -2.27 -8.22 19.38
C ILE A 385 -2.30 -9.47 18.51
N SER A 386 -1.24 -9.73 17.74
CA SER A 386 -1.24 -10.81 16.75
C SER A 386 -1.00 -12.19 17.37
N CYS A 387 -0.23 -12.26 18.46
CA CYS A 387 0.30 -13.53 18.97
C CYS A 387 -0.06 -13.83 20.44
N LYS A 388 -0.50 -12.84 21.23
CA LYS A 388 -0.74 -13.00 22.67
C LYS A 388 -2.13 -12.56 23.13
N LEU A 389 -2.99 -12.12 22.22
CA LEU A 389 -4.35 -11.68 22.54
C LEU A 389 -5.14 -12.86 23.12
N GLN A 390 -5.90 -12.59 24.19
CA GLN A 390 -6.79 -13.57 24.82
C GLN A 390 -8.23 -13.03 24.77
N PRO A 391 -9.18 -13.74 24.14
CA PRO A 391 -9.00 -15.01 23.40
C PRO A 391 -8.13 -14.85 22.13
N ASP A 392 -7.59 -15.95 21.61
CA ASP A 392 -6.79 -15.96 20.37
C ASP A 392 -7.69 -15.75 19.14
N ILE A 393 -7.91 -14.49 18.81
CA ILE A 393 -8.77 -14.08 17.68
C ILE A 393 -8.14 -14.43 16.34
N LEU A 394 -6.82 -14.27 16.17
CA LEU A 394 -6.15 -14.50 14.89
C LEU A 394 -6.27 -15.96 14.45
N THR A 395 -5.99 -16.90 15.35
CA THR A 395 -6.15 -18.33 15.06
C THR A 395 -7.61 -18.68 14.75
N ALA A 396 -8.55 -18.11 15.51
CA ALA A 396 -9.98 -18.33 15.31
C ALA A 396 -10.49 -17.74 13.98
N MET A 397 -9.93 -16.63 13.51
CA MET A 397 -10.22 -16.03 12.20
C MET A 397 -9.73 -16.92 11.07
N VAL A 398 -8.46 -17.33 11.09
CA VAL A 398 -7.89 -18.18 10.02
C VAL A 398 -8.65 -19.49 9.91
N ARG A 399 -9.02 -20.10 11.04
CA ARG A 399 -9.84 -21.33 11.05
C ARG A 399 -11.20 -21.11 10.39
N GLU A 400 -11.90 -20.03 10.70
CA GLU A 400 -13.21 -19.74 10.11
C GLU A 400 -13.12 -19.41 8.63
N ILE A 401 -12.09 -18.68 8.20
CA ILE A 401 -11.82 -18.43 6.77
C ILE A 401 -11.61 -19.76 6.03
N VAL A 402 -10.76 -20.65 6.55
CA VAL A 402 -10.52 -21.96 5.92
C VAL A 402 -11.80 -22.79 5.85
N THR A 403 -12.63 -22.76 6.91
CA THR A 403 -13.92 -23.45 6.91
C THR A 403 -14.88 -22.85 5.87
N ALA A 404 -14.99 -21.52 5.79
CA ALA A 404 -15.86 -20.85 4.82
C ALA A 404 -15.40 -21.07 3.37
N MET A 405 -14.08 -21.18 3.17
CA MET A 405 -13.46 -21.44 1.87
C MET A 405 -13.32 -22.94 1.55
N ASP A 406 -13.77 -23.87 2.40
CA ASP A 406 -13.61 -25.31 2.18
C ASP A 406 -14.11 -25.78 0.79
N PRO A 407 -15.30 -25.36 0.30
CA PRO A 407 -15.76 -25.70 -1.05
C PRO A 407 -14.81 -25.19 -2.15
N VAL A 408 -14.32 -23.95 -2.02
CA VAL A 408 -13.40 -23.32 -2.96
C VAL A 408 -12.05 -24.03 -2.95
N ILE A 409 -11.50 -24.31 -1.76
CA ILE A 409 -10.21 -25.00 -1.60
C ILE A 409 -10.28 -26.41 -2.20
N ARG A 410 -11.38 -27.14 -2.01
CA ARG A 410 -11.59 -28.46 -2.62
C ARG A 410 -11.64 -28.39 -4.14
N ALA A 411 -12.41 -27.43 -4.69
CA ALA A 411 -12.51 -27.23 -6.13
C ALA A 411 -11.14 -26.91 -6.75
N ILE A 412 -10.36 -26.00 -6.13
CA ILE A 412 -9.00 -25.67 -6.59
C ILE A 412 -8.08 -26.89 -6.47
N HIS A 413 -8.07 -27.59 -5.33
CA HIS A 413 -7.23 -28.79 -5.12
C HIS A 413 -7.46 -29.85 -6.20
N ASN A 414 -8.71 -30.02 -6.64
CA ASN A 414 -9.03 -30.98 -7.69
C ASN A 414 -8.71 -30.46 -9.10
N ALA A 415 -8.60 -29.14 -9.28
CA ALA A 415 -8.38 -28.50 -10.57
C ALA A 415 -6.90 -28.27 -10.91
N VAL A 416 -6.04 -28.04 -9.91
CA VAL A 416 -4.64 -27.63 -10.11
C VAL A 416 -3.67 -28.46 -9.26
N ASP A 417 -2.41 -28.51 -9.70
CA ASP A 417 -1.32 -28.95 -8.82
C ASP A 417 -1.01 -27.85 -7.80
N LEU A 418 -1.61 -27.94 -6.60
CA LEU A 418 -1.37 -26.98 -5.52
C LEU A 418 0.09 -26.99 -5.06
N SER A 419 0.78 -28.14 -5.10
CA SER A 419 2.19 -28.25 -4.73
C SER A 419 3.07 -27.44 -5.69
N GLY A 420 2.84 -27.62 -6.99
CA GLY A 420 3.48 -26.84 -8.05
C GLY A 420 3.13 -25.35 -7.99
N THR A 421 1.88 -25.01 -7.69
CA THR A 421 1.44 -23.61 -7.55
C THR A 421 2.18 -22.89 -6.40
N ILE A 422 2.36 -23.56 -5.26
CA ILE A 422 3.17 -23.02 -4.15
C ILE A 422 4.65 -22.93 -4.53
N GLN A 423 5.18 -23.86 -5.32
CA GLN A 423 6.55 -23.76 -5.83
C GLN A 423 6.74 -22.53 -6.72
N ASP A 424 5.78 -22.24 -7.60
CA ASP A 424 5.80 -21.06 -8.45
C ASP A 424 5.75 -19.77 -7.63
N ALA A 425 4.89 -19.71 -6.59
CA ALA A 425 4.84 -18.60 -5.65
C ALA A 425 6.16 -18.43 -4.86
N GLU A 426 6.76 -19.53 -4.39
CA GLU A 426 8.06 -19.54 -3.71
C GLU A 426 9.17 -18.97 -4.61
N ASN A 427 9.18 -19.37 -5.90
CA ASN A 427 10.14 -18.90 -6.89
C ASN A 427 9.97 -17.40 -7.18
N PHE A 428 8.73 -16.94 -7.34
CA PHE A 428 8.42 -15.53 -7.54
C PHE A 428 8.88 -14.67 -6.36
N LEU A 429 8.54 -15.06 -5.12
CA LEU A 429 8.95 -14.34 -3.92
C LEU A 429 10.48 -14.29 -3.77
N THR A 430 11.16 -15.40 -4.08
CA THR A 430 12.62 -15.48 -4.06
C THR A 430 13.26 -14.50 -5.06
N ASP A 431 12.76 -14.47 -6.30
CA ASP A 431 13.25 -13.56 -7.33
C ASP A 431 12.89 -12.10 -7.02
N LEU A 432 11.69 -11.83 -6.47
CA LEU A 432 11.27 -10.50 -6.02
C LEU A 432 12.19 -9.95 -4.94
N ILE A 433 12.49 -10.74 -3.89
CA ILE A 433 13.42 -10.35 -2.83
C ILE A 433 14.80 -10.07 -3.43
N LYS A 434 15.28 -10.93 -4.34
CA LYS A 434 16.61 -10.79 -4.96
C LYS A 434 16.71 -9.52 -5.82
N ILE A 435 15.71 -9.25 -6.65
CA ILE A 435 15.68 -8.07 -7.54
C ILE A 435 15.53 -6.77 -6.73
N SER A 436 14.83 -6.82 -5.61
CA SER A 436 14.61 -5.64 -4.77
C SER A 436 15.84 -5.21 -3.98
N LYS A 437 16.91 -6.01 -3.92
CA LYS A 437 18.16 -5.69 -3.23
C LYS A 437 19.15 -4.94 -4.14
N PRO A 438 20.02 -4.06 -3.59
CA PRO A 438 21.04 -3.37 -4.38
C PRO A 438 22.05 -4.35 -5.03
N ARG A 439 22.49 -4.08 -6.27
CA ARG A 439 23.44 -4.92 -7.00
C ARG A 439 24.91 -4.55 -6.74
N ARG A 440 25.81 -5.55 -6.82
CA ARG A 440 27.28 -5.38 -6.76
C ARG A 440 27.83 -4.82 -8.08
N LYS A 441 28.86 -3.96 -8.01
CA LYS A 441 29.62 -3.50 -9.18
C LYS A 441 30.38 -4.67 -9.80
N GLY A 442 30.13 -5.01 -11.07
CA GLY A 442 31.04 -5.85 -11.87
C GLY A 442 30.48 -7.11 -12.54
N ILE A 443 29.18 -7.45 -12.41
CA ILE A 443 28.60 -8.58 -13.16
C ILE A 443 27.56 -8.05 -14.16
N ARG A 444 28.02 -7.47 -15.27
CA ARG A 444 27.23 -7.50 -16.51
C ARG A 444 27.35 -8.92 -17.08
N SER A 445 26.61 -9.89 -16.55
CA SER A 445 26.55 -11.20 -17.17
C SER A 445 25.68 -11.11 -18.43
N ARG A 446 26.33 -11.04 -19.59
CA ARG A 446 25.81 -11.65 -20.80
C ARG A 446 25.37 -13.08 -20.45
N THR A 447 24.12 -13.40 -20.80
CA THR A 447 23.63 -14.76 -21.09
C THR A 447 24.65 -15.87 -20.85
N SER A 448 24.60 -16.50 -19.67
CA SER A 448 25.26 -17.79 -19.43
C SER A 448 24.56 -18.53 -18.29
N SER A 449 23.97 -19.66 -18.63
CA SER A 449 23.21 -20.59 -17.82
C SER A 449 24.09 -21.42 -16.88
N ARG A 450 24.96 -20.78 -16.08
CA ARG A 450 25.75 -21.44 -15.02
C ARG A 450 26.18 -20.42 -13.97
N GLN A 451 25.32 -20.15 -12.99
CA GLN A 451 25.68 -19.36 -11.80
C GLN A 451 25.90 -20.29 -10.60
N SER A 452 27.09 -20.13 -10.00
CA SER A 452 27.55 -20.78 -8.78
C SER A 452 26.55 -20.60 -7.63
N SER A 453 26.09 -21.70 -7.07
CA SER A 453 25.07 -21.84 -6.02
C SER A 453 25.60 -21.60 -4.60
N ARG A 454 26.53 -20.66 -4.41
CA ARG A 454 27.04 -20.31 -3.07
C ARG A 454 27.17 -18.80 -2.89
N GLU A 455 26.04 -18.12 -2.80
CA GLU A 455 25.93 -17.01 -1.85
C GLU A 455 25.41 -17.64 -0.55
N SER A 456 26.25 -17.65 0.47
CA SER A 456 25.92 -18.18 1.80
C SER A 456 24.90 -17.25 2.44
N SER A 457 23.61 -17.39 2.10
CA SER A 457 22.55 -16.88 2.94
C SER A 457 22.80 -17.40 4.36
N PRO A 458 22.70 -16.55 5.41
CA PRO A 458 22.86 -17.01 6.79
C PRO A 458 21.94 -18.21 7.07
N ALA A 459 22.24 -18.98 8.13
CA ALA A 459 21.32 -20.03 8.58
C ALA A 459 19.90 -19.43 8.84
N PRO A 460 18.80 -20.19 8.60
CA PRO A 460 17.43 -19.71 8.82
C PRO A 460 17.16 -19.17 10.24
N SER A 461 18.00 -19.53 11.21
CA SER A 461 17.97 -19.10 12.59
C SER A 461 18.47 -17.67 12.84
N ALA A 462 19.07 -17.01 11.84
CA ALA A 462 19.61 -15.66 11.95
C ALA A 462 18.88 -14.66 11.02
N PRO A 463 18.63 -13.43 11.49
CA PRO A 463 17.97 -12.40 10.69
C PRO A 463 18.79 -12.10 9.43
N ALA A 464 18.11 -11.81 8.33
CA ALA A 464 18.72 -11.31 7.12
C ALA A 464 19.47 -10.00 7.40
N SER A 465 20.75 -9.95 7.01
CA SER A 465 21.58 -8.76 7.09
C SER A 465 21.71 -8.12 5.71
N ILE A 466 21.45 -6.81 5.64
CA ILE A 466 21.83 -5.97 4.48
C ILE A 466 23.27 -5.42 4.70
N ALA A 467 23.80 -5.50 5.92
CA ALA A 467 25.12 -5.03 6.28
C ALA A 467 26.17 -6.00 5.72
N ASP A 468 26.70 -5.66 4.54
CA ASP A 468 28.09 -5.87 4.07
C ASP A 468 28.23 -5.63 2.54
N GLN A 469 27.20 -5.10 1.87
CA GLN A 469 27.21 -4.96 0.41
C GLN A 469 27.41 -3.49 -0.01
N GLU A 470 28.55 -3.20 -0.65
CA GLU A 470 28.76 -1.93 -1.36
C GLU A 470 27.79 -1.85 -2.55
N ALA A 471 26.69 -1.13 -2.36
CA ALA A 471 25.63 -0.96 -3.34
C ALA A 471 26.11 -0.09 -4.51
N SER A 472 26.35 -0.69 -5.68
CA SER A 472 26.80 0.08 -6.85
C SER A 472 25.71 0.41 -7.87
N GLU A 473 24.60 -0.32 -7.89
CA GLU A 473 23.51 -0.09 -8.85
C GLU A 473 22.14 -0.34 -8.19
N VAL A 474 21.24 0.62 -8.38
CA VAL A 474 19.88 0.61 -7.83
C VAL A 474 18.97 -0.16 -8.79
N PRO A 475 18.07 -1.04 -8.32
CA PRO A 475 17.11 -1.72 -9.19
C PRO A 475 16.24 -0.74 -9.97
N THR A 476 15.90 -1.10 -11.20
CA THR A 476 15.15 -0.27 -12.16
C THR A 476 13.73 -0.79 -12.35
N VAL A 477 12.82 0.02 -12.90
CA VAL A 477 11.47 -0.45 -13.21
C VAL A 477 11.51 -1.61 -14.21
N GLU A 478 12.44 -1.58 -15.18
CA GLU A 478 12.62 -2.64 -16.18
C GLU A 478 13.01 -3.99 -15.55
N ASP A 479 13.74 -3.99 -14.44
CA ASP A 479 14.05 -5.23 -13.70
C ASP A 479 12.77 -5.89 -13.16
N TYR A 480 11.80 -5.09 -12.68
CA TYR A 480 10.50 -5.57 -12.22
C TYR A 480 9.59 -5.97 -13.40
N VAL A 481 9.66 -5.28 -14.53
CA VAL A 481 8.96 -5.70 -15.77
C VAL A 481 9.44 -7.09 -16.19
N HIS A 482 10.76 -7.32 -16.17
CA HIS A 482 11.32 -8.64 -16.49
C HIS A 482 10.91 -9.71 -15.46
N LEU A 483 10.89 -9.38 -14.17
CA LEU A 483 10.38 -10.26 -13.12
C LEU A 483 8.94 -10.69 -13.40
N LEU A 484 8.04 -9.73 -13.65
CA LEU A 484 6.63 -10.03 -13.88
C LEU A 484 6.43 -10.84 -15.16
N ARG A 485 7.10 -10.49 -16.26
CA ARG A 485 7.03 -11.27 -17.52
C ARG A 485 7.50 -12.70 -17.33
N ARG A 486 8.55 -12.93 -16.53
CA ARG A 486 9.08 -14.27 -16.25
C ARG A 486 8.08 -15.15 -15.50
N HIS A 487 7.30 -14.58 -14.58
CA HIS A 487 6.39 -15.33 -13.71
C HIS A 487 4.91 -15.27 -14.14
N ALA A 488 4.54 -14.38 -15.07
CA ALA A 488 3.17 -14.29 -15.61
C ALA A 488 2.62 -15.62 -16.16
N PRO A 489 3.40 -16.47 -16.87
CA PRO A 489 2.90 -17.77 -17.35
C PRO A 489 2.40 -18.69 -16.23
N SER A 490 2.98 -18.63 -15.02
CA SER A 490 2.50 -19.42 -13.88
C SER A 490 1.09 -19.00 -13.44
N MET A 491 0.80 -17.69 -13.47
CA MET A 491 -0.53 -17.16 -13.20
C MET A 491 -1.52 -17.58 -14.29
N HIS A 492 -1.17 -17.43 -15.57
CA HIS A 492 -2.05 -17.82 -16.68
C HIS A 492 -2.36 -19.32 -16.66
N LYS A 493 -1.34 -20.15 -16.38
CA LYS A 493 -1.51 -21.60 -16.18
C LYS A 493 -2.49 -21.90 -15.06
N PHE A 494 -2.35 -21.26 -13.89
CA PHE A 494 -3.26 -21.46 -12.77
C PHE A 494 -4.70 -21.10 -13.14
N VAL A 495 -4.90 -19.92 -13.73
CA VAL A 495 -6.25 -19.44 -14.14
C VAL A 495 -6.86 -20.35 -15.21
N HIS A 496 -6.09 -20.79 -16.20
CA HIS A 496 -6.53 -21.78 -17.20
C HIS A 496 -6.96 -23.10 -16.55
N GLN A 497 -6.11 -23.66 -15.67
CA GLN A 497 -6.41 -24.95 -15.03
C GLN A 497 -7.66 -24.88 -14.15
N VAL A 498 -7.83 -23.80 -13.37
CA VAL A 498 -9.07 -23.59 -12.59
C VAL A 498 -10.28 -23.48 -13.52
N THR A 499 -10.18 -22.66 -14.57
CA THR A 499 -11.31 -22.41 -15.49
C THR A 499 -11.72 -23.68 -16.25
N LYS A 500 -10.74 -24.49 -16.66
CA LYS A 500 -10.95 -25.72 -17.41
C LYS A 500 -11.42 -26.88 -16.53
N ASN A 501 -10.82 -27.06 -15.35
CA ASN A 501 -11.01 -28.26 -14.54
C ASN A 501 -12.03 -28.09 -13.40
N ALA A 502 -12.39 -26.86 -13.03
CA ALA A 502 -13.44 -26.56 -12.04
C ALA A 502 -14.47 -25.57 -12.61
N PRO A 503 -15.30 -26.00 -13.59
CA PRO A 503 -16.20 -25.10 -14.33
C PRO A 503 -17.25 -24.41 -13.45
N GLU A 504 -17.74 -25.07 -12.39
CA GLU A 504 -18.68 -24.45 -11.45
C GLU A 504 -18.01 -23.29 -10.68
N LEU A 505 -16.82 -23.52 -10.14
CA LEU A 505 -16.03 -22.48 -9.46
C LEU A 505 -15.69 -21.35 -10.43
N ALA A 506 -15.28 -21.69 -11.65
CA ALA A 506 -14.97 -20.71 -12.69
C ALA A 506 -16.18 -19.84 -13.02
N ASN A 507 -17.36 -20.45 -13.15
CA ASN A 507 -18.61 -19.74 -13.38
C ASN A 507 -18.99 -18.82 -12.20
N ASP A 508 -18.82 -19.27 -10.96
CA ASP A 508 -19.03 -18.42 -9.77
C ASP A 508 -18.17 -17.14 -9.82
N TYR A 509 -16.91 -17.27 -10.24
CA TYR A 509 -16.03 -16.11 -10.41
C TYR A 509 -16.34 -15.27 -11.65
N LEU A 510 -16.86 -15.86 -12.74
CA LEU A 510 -17.36 -15.11 -13.90
C LEU A 510 -18.57 -14.25 -13.50
N VAL A 511 -19.54 -14.81 -12.77
CA VAL A 511 -20.71 -14.09 -12.25
C VAL A 511 -20.27 -12.96 -11.33
N TYR A 512 -19.32 -13.23 -10.43
CA TYR A 512 -18.73 -12.22 -9.57
C TYR A 512 -18.02 -11.11 -10.37
N ALA A 513 -17.22 -11.45 -11.38
CA ALA A 513 -16.55 -10.46 -12.22
C ALA A 513 -17.57 -9.59 -12.99
N LYS A 514 -18.62 -10.19 -13.58
CA LYS A 514 -19.72 -9.45 -14.24
C LYS A 514 -20.38 -8.47 -13.28
N ARG A 515 -20.64 -8.88 -12.05
CA ARG A 515 -21.17 -8.01 -11.00
C ARG A 515 -20.22 -6.85 -10.72
N ILE A 516 -18.93 -7.10 -10.52
CA ILE A 516 -17.94 -6.05 -10.27
C ILE A 516 -17.95 -5.02 -11.40
N PHE A 517 -17.81 -5.45 -12.66
CA PHE A 517 -17.75 -4.52 -13.79
C PHE A 517 -19.07 -3.76 -13.99
N SER A 518 -20.21 -4.33 -13.60
CA SER A 518 -21.49 -3.62 -13.65
C SER A 518 -21.54 -2.40 -12.70
N GLU A 519 -20.78 -2.40 -11.61
CA GLU A 519 -20.69 -1.27 -10.67
C GLU A 519 -19.96 -0.05 -11.25
N PHE A 520 -19.32 -0.21 -12.43
CA PHE A 520 -18.63 0.86 -13.14
C PHE A 520 -19.45 1.41 -14.31
N ARG A 521 -20.73 1.05 -14.44
CA ARG A 521 -21.59 1.57 -15.52
C ARG A 521 -22.12 2.96 -15.20
N VAL A 522 -22.19 3.78 -16.24
CA VAL A 522 -22.88 5.08 -16.21
C VAL A 522 -24.38 4.85 -16.50
N ASP A 523 -25.25 5.60 -15.84
CA ASP A 523 -26.69 5.59 -16.09
C ASP A 523 -27.08 6.42 -17.33
N ASP A 524 -28.30 6.23 -17.84
CA ASP A 524 -28.76 6.92 -19.05
C ASP A 524 -28.77 8.44 -18.90
N ASN A 525 -29.05 8.96 -17.69
CA ASN A 525 -29.09 10.40 -17.46
C ASN A 525 -27.69 11.03 -17.53
N ALA A 526 -26.71 10.36 -16.95
CA ALA A 526 -25.32 10.78 -16.96
C ALA A 526 -24.71 10.66 -18.37
N LYS A 527 -25.12 9.65 -19.14
CA LYS A 527 -24.77 9.53 -20.56
C LYS A 527 -25.33 10.70 -21.37
N ASP A 528 -26.62 11.01 -21.22
CA ASP A 528 -27.26 12.13 -21.91
C ASP A 528 -26.64 13.48 -21.50
N ALA A 529 -26.26 13.64 -20.23
CA ALA A 529 -25.55 14.82 -19.75
C ALA A 529 -24.14 14.95 -20.36
N GLU A 530 -23.41 13.84 -20.51
CA GLU A 530 -22.13 13.83 -21.19
C GLU A 530 -22.25 14.27 -22.66
N GLU A 531 -23.29 13.81 -23.38
CA GLU A 531 -23.57 14.22 -24.77
C GLU A 531 -23.90 15.72 -24.89
N ARG A 532 -24.50 16.33 -23.86
CA ARG A 532 -24.74 17.78 -23.78
C ARG A 532 -23.54 18.61 -23.33
N GLY A 533 -22.41 17.97 -22.97
CA GLY A 533 -21.24 18.65 -22.41
C GLY A 533 -21.39 19.06 -20.93
N GLU A 534 -22.43 18.56 -20.26
CA GLU A 534 -22.75 18.79 -18.84
C GLU A 534 -22.21 17.67 -17.92
N GLY A 535 -21.39 16.76 -18.46
CA GLY A 535 -20.81 15.63 -17.74
C GLY A 535 -19.53 15.96 -16.98
N GLY A 536 -18.60 15.00 -16.87
CA GLY A 536 -17.29 15.17 -16.24
C GLY A 536 -17.08 14.33 -14.97
N ALA A 537 -18.15 13.91 -14.32
CA ALA A 537 -18.11 12.98 -13.18
C ALA A 537 -19.14 11.83 -13.31
N GLY A 538 -19.57 11.53 -14.53
CA GLY A 538 -20.62 10.56 -14.86
C GLY A 538 -21.83 10.67 -13.92
N ASN A 539 -22.17 9.60 -13.20
CA ASN A 539 -23.36 9.56 -12.32
C ASN A 539 -23.31 10.60 -11.19
N MET A 540 -22.12 11.14 -10.85
CA MET A 540 -21.95 12.18 -9.83
C MET A 540 -22.05 13.61 -10.36
N SER A 541 -22.18 13.82 -11.67
CA SER A 541 -22.17 15.18 -12.26
C SER A 541 -23.31 16.04 -11.70
N ALA A 542 -24.56 15.54 -11.72
CA ALA A 542 -25.72 16.28 -11.23
C ALA A 542 -25.66 16.56 -9.70
N PRO A 543 -25.33 15.58 -8.82
CA PRO A 543 -25.10 15.86 -7.40
C PRO A 543 -24.05 16.95 -7.15
N LEU A 544 -22.93 16.92 -7.89
CA LEU A 544 -21.86 17.91 -7.74
C LEU A 544 -22.30 19.31 -8.18
N HIS A 545 -23.04 19.41 -9.29
CA HIS A 545 -23.59 20.68 -9.76
C HIS A 545 -24.60 21.27 -8.77
N ALA A 546 -25.46 20.42 -8.19
CA ALA A 546 -26.42 20.84 -7.17
C ALA A 546 -25.71 21.37 -5.90
N MET A 547 -24.69 20.66 -5.43
CA MET A 547 -23.87 21.09 -4.29
C MET A 547 -23.15 22.41 -4.58
N PHE A 548 -22.49 22.52 -5.73
CA PHE A 548 -21.73 23.70 -6.11
C PHE A 548 -22.63 24.93 -6.24
N SER A 549 -23.83 24.77 -6.82
CA SER A 549 -24.81 25.85 -7.01
C SER A 549 -25.38 26.40 -5.69
N SER A 550 -25.27 25.63 -4.59
CA SER A 550 -25.71 26.08 -3.26
C SER A 550 -24.75 27.06 -2.58
N LEU A 551 -23.53 27.22 -3.12
CA LEU A 551 -22.54 28.16 -2.61
C LEU A 551 -22.86 29.60 -3.03
N SER A 552 -22.31 30.59 -2.31
CA SER A 552 -22.39 32.00 -2.72
C SER A 552 -21.63 32.23 -4.03
N ASN A 553 -22.05 33.22 -4.83
CA ASN A 553 -21.41 33.53 -6.10
C ASN A 553 -19.89 33.81 -5.95
N GLU A 554 -19.49 34.48 -4.86
CA GLU A 554 -18.09 34.77 -4.58
C GLU A 554 -17.27 33.48 -4.37
N LYS A 555 -17.82 32.52 -3.62
CA LYS A 555 -17.19 31.21 -3.42
C LYS A 555 -17.16 30.39 -4.71
N GLN A 556 -18.22 30.45 -5.51
CA GLN A 556 -18.25 29.76 -6.80
C GLN A 556 -17.14 30.28 -7.73
N ASP A 557 -16.95 31.60 -7.82
CA ASP A 557 -15.91 32.20 -8.65
C ASP A 557 -14.49 31.93 -8.13
N GLU A 558 -14.31 31.88 -6.80
CA GLU A 558 -13.05 31.46 -6.19
C GLU A 558 -12.71 30.01 -6.53
N LEU A 559 -13.65 29.09 -6.30
CA LEU A 559 -13.44 27.66 -6.52
C LEU A 559 -13.21 27.32 -7.99
N LYS A 560 -13.92 27.96 -8.93
CA LYS A 560 -13.69 27.73 -10.37
C LYS A 560 -12.25 27.98 -10.79
N LYS A 561 -11.62 29.05 -10.30
CA LYS A 561 -10.21 29.35 -10.61
C LYS A 561 -9.29 28.25 -10.12
N LEU A 562 -9.53 27.75 -8.90
CA LEU A 562 -8.74 26.65 -8.34
C LEU A 562 -9.00 25.33 -9.09
N LEU A 563 -10.23 25.09 -9.55
CA LEU A 563 -10.58 23.92 -10.36
C LEU A 563 -9.92 23.94 -11.74
N ASP A 564 -9.84 25.11 -12.39
CA ASP A 564 -9.13 25.27 -13.67
C ASP A 564 -7.61 25.06 -13.51
N GLU A 565 -7.01 25.55 -12.42
CA GLU A 565 -5.61 25.26 -12.09
C GLU A 565 -5.38 23.76 -11.87
N HIS A 566 -6.29 23.10 -11.15
CA HIS A 566 -6.20 21.67 -10.88
C HIS A 566 -6.38 20.82 -12.15
N GLU A 567 -7.27 21.23 -13.06
CA GLU A 567 -7.46 20.59 -14.36
C GLU A 567 -6.18 20.63 -15.21
N SER A 568 -5.51 21.79 -15.24
CA SER A 568 -4.22 21.93 -15.91
C SER A 568 -3.17 21.02 -15.29
N HIS A 569 -3.16 20.89 -13.95
CA HIS A 569 -2.27 19.96 -13.26
C HIS A 569 -2.56 18.49 -13.62
N LEU A 570 -3.82 18.07 -13.67
CA LEU A 570 -4.22 16.73 -14.10
C LEU A 570 -3.76 16.43 -15.55
N GLY A 571 -3.87 17.40 -16.45
CA GLY A 571 -3.33 17.31 -17.80
C GLY A 571 -1.82 17.03 -17.81
N GLN A 572 -1.05 17.81 -17.04
CA GLN A 572 0.40 17.61 -16.90
C GLN A 572 0.77 16.24 -16.32
N LEU A 573 0.00 15.73 -15.34
CA LEU A 573 0.23 14.39 -14.78
C LEU A 573 -0.01 13.29 -15.81
N LYS A 574 -1.04 13.44 -16.65
CA LYS A 574 -1.33 12.50 -17.73
C LYS A 574 -0.21 12.46 -18.77
N ASP A 575 0.28 13.63 -19.19
CA ASP A 575 1.39 13.73 -20.14
C ASP A 575 2.68 13.14 -19.56
N THR A 576 2.96 13.42 -18.28
CA THR A 576 4.11 12.86 -17.56
C THR A 576 4.03 11.33 -17.49
N SER A 577 2.85 10.80 -17.17
CA SER A 577 2.59 9.35 -17.13
C SER A 577 2.86 8.69 -18.48
N LEU A 578 2.37 9.27 -19.58
CA LEU A 578 2.58 8.74 -20.93
C LEU A 578 4.06 8.80 -21.34
N SER A 579 4.77 9.87 -20.97
CA SER A 579 6.21 9.99 -21.20
C SER A 579 6.99 8.88 -20.47
N ARG A 580 6.65 8.59 -19.21
CA ARG A 580 7.28 7.51 -18.42
C ARG A 580 6.97 6.12 -19.00
N LEU A 581 5.73 5.88 -19.40
CA LEU A 581 5.35 4.64 -20.09
C LEU A 581 6.20 4.44 -21.35
N THR A 582 6.36 5.51 -22.13
CA THR A 582 7.20 5.51 -23.34
C THR A 582 8.65 5.19 -23.03
N SER A 583 9.21 5.77 -21.97
CA SER A 583 10.60 5.52 -21.56
C SER A 583 10.85 4.06 -21.16
N ILE A 584 9.92 3.42 -20.45
CA ILE A 584 10.06 2.03 -19.98
C ILE A 584 9.95 1.04 -21.16
N MET A 585 9.10 1.35 -22.14
CA MET A 585 8.87 0.47 -23.30
C MET A 585 9.95 0.58 -24.38
N GLN A 586 10.76 1.64 -24.39
CA GLN A 586 11.79 1.82 -25.40
C GLN A 586 12.93 0.78 -25.27
N PRO A 587 13.33 0.12 -26.37
CA PRO A 587 14.46 -0.79 -26.36
C PRO A 587 15.76 -0.03 -26.06
N VAL A 588 16.59 -0.57 -25.16
CA VAL A 588 17.92 -0.02 -24.81
C VAL A 588 18.84 0.15 -26.04
N ALA A 589 18.56 -0.56 -27.14
CA ALA A 589 19.32 -0.53 -28.39
C ALA A 589 19.01 0.65 -29.33
N SER A 590 17.92 1.39 -29.10
CA SER A 590 17.48 2.49 -29.98
C SER A 590 18.16 3.83 -29.69
N GLN A 591 19.00 3.89 -28.65
CA GLN A 591 19.66 5.11 -28.22
C GLN A 591 21.10 5.16 -28.75
N SER A 592 21.47 6.23 -29.46
CA SER A 592 22.83 6.45 -29.98
C SER A 592 23.90 6.61 -28.88
N LYS A 593 23.48 6.68 -27.61
CA LYS A 593 24.30 6.57 -26.41
C LYS A 593 23.62 5.60 -25.44
N PRO A 594 24.35 4.68 -24.79
CA PRO A 594 23.75 3.84 -23.75
C PRO A 594 23.19 4.73 -22.64
N PRO A 595 21.95 4.54 -22.17
CA PRO A 595 21.47 5.22 -20.98
C PRO A 595 22.35 4.76 -19.82
N ASN A 596 23.02 5.70 -19.17
CA ASN A 596 23.95 5.35 -18.09
C ASN A 596 23.23 4.80 -16.83
N LYS A 597 21.88 4.84 -16.78
CA LYS A 597 21.01 4.33 -15.71
C LYS A 597 19.60 4.01 -16.28
N GLY A 598 18.99 2.88 -15.91
CA GLY A 598 17.58 2.56 -16.27
C GLY A 598 16.57 3.45 -15.52
N THR A 599 15.27 3.27 -15.77
CA THR A 599 14.25 4.18 -15.23
C THR A 599 13.98 3.91 -13.75
N THR A 600 13.82 5.01 -12.99
CA THR A 600 13.49 4.99 -11.55
C THR A 600 12.05 5.39 -11.26
N HIS A 601 11.26 5.68 -12.30
CA HIS A 601 9.90 6.21 -12.18
C HIS A 601 8.95 5.47 -13.12
N GLY A 602 7.78 5.11 -12.59
CA GLY A 602 6.73 4.42 -13.32
C GLY A 602 5.66 5.33 -13.93
N PRO A 603 4.83 4.81 -14.85
CA PRO A 603 3.64 5.49 -15.32
C PRO A 603 2.50 5.41 -14.28
N GLY A 604 1.45 6.18 -14.52
CA GLY A 604 0.23 6.23 -13.72
C GLY A 604 0.19 7.45 -12.80
N MET A 605 -0.94 8.16 -12.80
CA MET A 605 -1.14 9.31 -11.91
C MET A 605 -1.19 8.90 -10.44
N TYR A 606 -1.46 7.62 -10.14
CA TYR A 606 -1.52 7.08 -8.77
C TYR A 606 -0.19 7.25 -8.03
N LEU A 607 0.95 7.18 -8.73
CA LEU A 607 2.28 7.39 -8.12
C LEU A 607 2.48 8.85 -7.70
N SER A 608 2.03 9.81 -8.52
CA SER A 608 2.08 11.24 -8.15
C SER A 608 1.15 11.52 -6.98
N ARG A 609 -0.08 10.96 -6.98
CA ARG A 609 -1.01 11.06 -5.83
C ARG A 609 -0.44 10.47 -4.55
N TRP A 610 0.17 9.30 -4.65
CA TRP A 610 0.85 8.68 -3.52
C TRP A 610 1.97 9.57 -2.98
N ASN A 611 2.85 10.08 -3.86
CA ASN A 611 3.92 10.99 -3.47
C ASN A 611 3.37 12.28 -2.83
N SER A 612 2.31 12.89 -3.38
CA SER A 612 1.66 14.06 -2.82
C SER A 612 1.25 13.84 -1.35
N LEU A 613 0.55 12.73 -1.06
CA LEU A 613 0.12 12.38 0.30
C LEU A 613 1.30 12.08 1.25
N LEU A 614 2.39 11.51 0.73
CA LEU A 614 3.61 11.32 1.50
C LEU A 614 4.25 12.68 1.82
N ASP A 615 4.37 13.54 0.82
CA ASP A 615 5.10 14.79 0.86
C ASP A 615 4.40 15.89 1.67
N SER A 616 3.07 15.90 1.67
CA SER A 616 2.26 16.81 2.49
C SER A 616 2.23 16.44 3.97
N THR A 617 2.73 15.25 4.34
CA THR A 617 2.70 14.77 5.73
C THR A 617 3.44 15.71 6.67
N LEU A 618 2.78 16.12 7.75
CA LEU A 618 3.42 16.91 8.82
C LEU A 618 4.49 16.11 9.54
N ILE A 619 5.63 16.73 9.79
CA ILE A 619 6.74 16.15 10.54
C ILE A 619 7.22 17.15 11.60
N THR A 620 7.48 16.66 12.81
CA THR A 620 8.07 17.45 13.90
C THR A 620 9.30 18.27 13.45
N PRO A 621 9.51 19.49 13.98
CA PRO A 621 10.72 20.28 13.77
C PRO A 621 12.02 19.49 13.97
N ALA A 622 13.06 19.85 13.21
CA ALA A 622 14.37 19.19 13.26
C ALA A 622 15.22 19.62 14.47
N THR A 623 15.05 20.86 14.92
CA THR A 623 15.70 21.49 16.07
C THR A 623 14.70 21.67 17.21
N ALA A 624 15.17 21.97 18.42
CA ALA A 624 14.30 22.21 19.58
C ALA A 624 13.20 23.25 19.30
N HIS A 625 13.56 24.33 18.61
CA HIS A 625 12.68 25.38 18.11
C HIS A 625 12.85 25.49 16.60
N GLY A 626 11.75 25.50 15.86
CA GLY A 626 11.78 25.64 14.40
C GLY A 626 10.45 25.23 13.75
N PRO A 627 10.26 25.55 12.46
CA PRO A 627 8.99 25.31 11.80
C PRO A 627 8.67 23.81 11.68
N VAL A 628 7.37 23.51 11.70
CA VAL A 628 6.87 22.17 11.36
C VAL A 628 7.31 21.82 9.94
N ARG A 629 7.86 20.63 9.76
CA ARG A 629 8.36 20.13 8.49
C ARG A 629 7.27 19.38 7.70
N ARG A 630 7.60 19.07 6.45
CA ARG A 630 6.80 18.27 5.52
C ARG A 630 7.54 17.00 5.08
N GLY A 631 6.80 16.01 4.59
CA GLY A 631 7.34 14.72 4.14
C GLY A 631 8.47 14.86 3.10
N TRP A 632 8.34 15.79 2.15
CA TRP A 632 9.38 16.04 1.14
C TRP A 632 10.68 16.62 1.72
N GLN A 633 10.65 17.19 2.94
CA GLN A 633 11.82 17.74 3.62
C GLN A 633 12.56 16.70 4.46
N VAL A 634 12.01 15.49 4.60
CA VAL A 634 12.56 14.47 5.48
C VAL A 634 12.96 13.23 4.70
N LYS A 635 13.95 12.52 5.23
CA LYS A 635 14.33 11.21 4.70
C LYS A 635 13.35 10.16 5.23
N GLY A 636 13.44 8.95 4.70
CA GLY A 636 12.71 7.82 5.29
C GLY A 636 13.11 7.53 6.73
N GLU A 637 12.33 6.70 7.42
CA GLU A 637 12.70 6.25 8.77
C GLU A 637 14.06 5.52 8.71
N LEU A 638 14.37 4.89 7.57
CA LEU A 638 15.51 3.97 7.41
C LEU A 638 16.48 4.35 6.25
N ASP A 639 17.78 4.09 6.43
CA ASP A 639 18.95 4.55 5.67
C ASP A 639 19.22 3.79 4.36
N GLY A 640 18.19 3.23 3.74
CA GLY A 640 18.34 2.38 2.56
C GLY A 640 19.04 1.04 2.83
N LYS A 641 19.51 0.76 4.06
CA LYS A 641 19.92 -0.58 4.52
C LYS A 641 18.92 -1.17 5.53
N GLY A 642 17.75 -0.55 5.68
CA GLY A 642 16.76 -0.94 6.68
C GLY A 642 17.13 -0.61 8.13
N LEU A 643 18.17 0.20 8.36
CA LEU A 643 18.58 0.76 9.66
C LEU A 643 18.13 2.23 9.75
N LYS A 644 17.94 2.87 10.92
CA LYS A 644 17.47 4.27 10.93
C LYS A 644 18.39 5.27 10.20
N THR A 645 17.80 6.23 9.48
CA THR A 645 18.48 7.23 8.62
C THR A 645 19.64 7.99 9.28
N ALA A 646 19.60 8.13 10.60
CA ALA A 646 20.63 8.79 11.40
C ALA A 646 21.80 7.87 11.80
N THR A 647 22.12 6.82 11.03
CA THR A 647 23.38 6.05 11.20
C THR A 647 24.63 6.95 11.15
N SER A 648 24.52 8.17 10.60
CA SER A 648 25.57 9.21 10.65
C SER A 648 25.89 9.74 12.06
N LEU A 649 24.97 9.66 13.02
CA LEU A 649 25.25 10.05 14.42
C LEU A 649 26.12 9.01 15.15
N LEU A 650 26.13 7.77 14.66
CA LEU A 650 26.87 6.64 15.25
C LEU A 650 28.19 6.32 14.51
N GLU A 651 28.39 6.81 13.29
CA GLU A 651 29.61 6.55 12.49
C GLU A 651 30.46 7.82 12.32
N ALA A 652 31.73 7.75 12.74
CA ALA A 652 32.72 8.78 12.45
C ALA A 652 33.01 8.82 10.94
N LYS A 653 32.79 9.99 10.29
CA LYS A 653 33.18 10.38 8.92
C LYS A 653 33.89 9.28 8.10
N LYS A 654 33.14 8.30 7.59
CA LYS A 654 33.54 7.58 6.37
C LYS A 654 32.68 8.10 5.23
N SER A 655 33.32 8.40 4.11
CA SER A 655 32.68 8.80 2.85
C SER A 655 31.55 7.82 2.52
N LYS A 656 30.29 8.24 2.70
CA LYS A 656 29.14 7.42 2.28
C LYS A 656 29.14 7.33 0.76
N ASP A 657 29.01 6.11 0.24
CA ASP A 657 28.82 5.88 -1.19
C ASP A 657 27.55 6.61 -1.67
N LYS A 658 27.66 7.35 -2.79
CA LYS A 658 26.61 8.18 -3.38
C LYS A 658 25.31 7.40 -3.60
N ASN A 659 25.42 6.11 -3.92
CA ASN A 659 24.27 5.23 -4.14
C ASN A 659 23.53 4.85 -2.85
N THR A 660 24.26 4.63 -1.75
CA THR A 660 23.62 4.38 -0.43
C THR A 660 22.90 5.64 0.06
N GLN A 661 23.50 6.82 -0.21
CA GLN A 661 22.86 8.10 0.09
C GLN A 661 21.65 8.38 -0.81
N MET A 662 21.65 7.94 -2.08
CA MET A 662 20.49 8.02 -2.97
C MET A 662 19.33 7.11 -2.50
N MET A 663 19.59 5.86 -2.10
CA MET A 663 18.54 4.95 -1.59
C MET A 663 17.89 5.48 -0.31
N ALA A 664 18.68 6.04 0.61
CA ALA A 664 18.18 6.60 1.87
C ALA A 664 17.35 7.90 1.72
N ASN A 665 17.56 8.63 0.62
CA ASN A 665 16.89 9.91 0.36
C ASN A 665 15.66 9.76 -0.56
N GLY A 666 15.34 8.54 -1.01
CA GLY A 666 14.57 8.32 -2.23
C GLY A 666 15.44 8.63 -3.45
N THR A 667 15.39 7.80 -4.49
CA THR A 667 16.33 7.90 -5.62
C THR A 667 16.12 9.14 -6.51
N GLY A 668 15.20 10.02 -6.12
CA GLY A 668 14.85 11.25 -6.81
C GLY A 668 16.05 12.09 -7.16
N ASP A 669 16.21 12.35 -8.45
CA ASP A 669 17.15 13.34 -8.96
C ASP A 669 16.67 14.78 -8.61
N ALA A 670 17.29 15.79 -9.21
CA ALA A 670 16.87 17.17 -8.97
C ALA A 670 15.47 17.49 -9.53
N GLU A 671 15.00 16.69 -10.49
CA GLU A 671 13.72 16.86 -11.15
C GLU A 671 12.60 16.27 -10.28
N ASP A 672 12.78 15.05 -9.77
CA ASP A 672 11.85 14.41 -8.81
C ASP A 672 11.61 15.29 -7.58
N ARG A 673 12.65 15.93 -7.02
CA ARG A 673 12.47 16.84 -5.88
C ARG A 673 11.66 18.10 -6.21
N LYS A 674 11.75 18.59 -7.45
CA LYS A 674 10.92 19.72 -7.90
C LYS A 674 9.47 19.29 -8.10
N GLU A 675 9.26 18.12 -8.71
CA GLU A 675 7.93 17.53 -8.89
C GLU A 675 7.26 17.27 -7.54
N ARG A 676 7.96 16.63 -6.60
CA ARG A 676 7.48 16.37 -5.24
C ARG A 676 7.10 17.64 -4.49
N LYS A 677 7.92 18.69 -4.61
CA LYS A 677 7.59 20.00 -4.02
C LYS A 677 6.34 20.61 -4.69
N ARG A 678 6.23 20.54 -6.02
CA ARG A 678 5.07 21.04 -6.77
C ARG A 678 3.80 20.30 -6.35
N ASP A 679 3.82 18.97 -6.35
CA ASP A 679 2.67 18.13 -6.03
C ASP A 679 2.25 18.32 -4.56
N ALA A 680 3.21 18.47 -3.63
CA ALA A 680 2.91 18.81 -2.23
C ALA A 680 2.26 20.19 -2.07
N MET A 681 2.67 21.20 -2.86
CA MET A 681 2.04 22.52 -2.85
C MET A 681 0.63 22.48 -3.47
N GLU A 682 0.42 21.60 -4.44
CA GLU A 682 -0.89 21.37 -5.03
C GLU A 682 -1.88 20.78 -4.00
N GLU A 683 -1.44 19.83 -3.16
CA GLU A 683 -2.24 19.29 -2.05
C GLU A 683 -2.80 20.38 -1.12
N ASP A 684 -1.96 21.35 -0.76
CA ASP A 684 -2.35 22.48 0.08
C ASP A 684 -3.42 23.36 -0.61
N LYS A 685 -3.40 23.46 -1.94
CA LYS A 685 -4.44 24.16 -2.71
C LYS A 685 -5.74 23.36 -2.76
N MET A 686 -5.66 22.04 -3.03
CA MET A 686 -6.82 21.15 -3.06
C MET A 686 -7.58 21.18 -1.74
N THR A 687 -6.86 21.32 -0.61
CA THR A 687 -7.46 21.45 0.72
C THR A 687 -8.45 22.62 0.81
N LYS A 688 -8.22 23.75 0.10
CA LYS A 688 -9.17 24.87 0.09
C LYS A 688 -10.49 24.51 -0.60
N ILE A 689 -10.41 23.79 -1.72
CA ILE A 689 -11.60 23.31 -2.45
C ILE A 689 -12.35 22.31 -1.58
N TRP A 690 -11.62 21.37 -0.98
CA TRP A 690 -12.16 20.41 -0.03
C TRP A 690 -12.90 21.10 1.11
N ASP A 691 -12.29 22.06 1.81
CA ASP A 691 -12.90 22.77 2.93
C ASP A 691 -14.17 23.54 2.52
N GLY A 692 -14.21 24.06 1.29
CA GLY A 692 -15.40 24.72 0.75
C GLY A 692 -16.58 23.78 0.45
N MET A 693 -16.30 22.52 0.13
CA MET A 693 -17.28 21.54 -0.37
C MET A 693 -17.57 20.38 0.60
N ARG A 694 -16.75 20.23 1.65
CA ARG A 694 -16.70 19.07 2.56
C ARG A 694 -18.06 18.70 3.12
N ASP A 695 -18.77 19.64 3.74
CA ASP A 695 -20.00 19.33 4.47
C ASP A 695 -21.09 18.78 3.53
N GLY A 696 -21.22 19.38 2.35
CA GLY A 696 -22.11 18.89 1.30
C GLY A 696 -21.68 17.51 0.79
N TRP A 697 -20.39 17.32 0.52
CA TRP A 697 -19.86 16.07 0.00
C TRP A 697 -20.00 14.91 0.98
N VAL A 698 -19.64 15.13 2.25
CA VAL A 698 -19.81 14.15 3.33
C VAL A 698 -21.29 13.78 3.47
N GLY A 699 -22.20 14.75 3.35
CA GLY A 699 -23.65 14.49 3.32
C GLY A 699 -24.05 13.55 2.18
N VAL A 700 -23.56 13.81 0.97
CA VAL A 700 -23.78 12.93 -0.20
C VAL A 700 -23.23 11.53 0.05
N CYS A 701 -21.98 11.40 0.51
CA CYS A 701 -21.38 10.11 0.78
C CYS A 701 -22.15 9.33 1.86
N ARG A 702 -22.62 9.99 2.93
CA ARG A 702 -23.45 9.33 3.95
C ARG A 702 -24.82 8.88 3.41
N GLY A 703 -25.32 9.51 2.36
CA GLY A 703 -26.50 9.03 1.63
C GLY A 703 -26.26 7.72 0.86
N LEU A 704 -25.00 7.37 0.59
CA LEU A 704 -24.58 6.13 -0.08
C LEU A 704 -24.34 4.97 0.89
N GLU A 705 -24.72 5.15 2.15
CA GLU A 705 -24.51 4.15 3.19
C GLU A 705 -25.25 2.84 2.87
N VAL A 706 -24.57 1.72 3.08
CA VAL A 706 -25.16 0.38 2.94
C VAL A 706 -25.72 -0.06 4.30
N MET A 707 -27.04 -0.23 4.38
CA MET A 707 -27.73 -0.60 5.63
C MET A 707 -27.55 -2.08 6.01
N GLY A 708 -27.17 -2.95 5.07
CA GLY A 708 -27.11 -4.40 5.25
C GLY A 708 -28.47 -5.08 4.95
N PRO A 709 -28.53 -6.41 4.95
CA PRO A 709 -29.78 -7.15 4.86
C PRO A 709 -30.59 -6.98 6.16
N ASP A 710 -31.91 -6.78 6.02
CA ASP A 710 -32.89 -6.75 7.12
C ASP A 710 -33.03 -8.11 7.84
#